data_AF-A0A8H6A5W3-F1
#
_entry.id   AF-A0A8H6A5W3-F1
#
_cell.length_a   1.000
_cell.length_b   1.000
_cell.length_c   1.000
_cell.angle_alpha   90.00
_cell.angle_beta   90.00
_cell.angle_gamma   90.00
#
_symmetry.space_group_name_H-M   'P 1'
#
loop_
_entity.id
_entity.type
_entity.pdbx_description
1 polymer ?
#
loop_
_entity_poly.entity_id
_entity_poly.type
_entity_poly.pdbx_seq_one_letter_code
_entity_poly.pdbx_strand_id
1 'polypeptide(L)'
;MARTYPNDDLIQVDLDQVIAAVARYKERSSEADNFDAKYDLMAKTARLYQTIRGPADMVFANFENAANIGAIRALLEAGVFHAIPTGGKSVSAKEISEKTMVDKDVIVRLMRAVTPLGPFRETGEEQYAHTPFSEMYMAPQMKAVFKLMVDEYFNPMLRNHEFLRQQNWKNNFRLRSNPYTFAHNCEGETMFEHIAKFPDRFTCFNEAMVAQDSGLIAIGLYPFAEQLGDLANDDTATIVDVGGGRGHILRQIKQSAPELKGRFILQDQASVIADNGMEKQPHGIETMAHDFFHPQPVKGALVYYIRRCLHDWPDEPESRQILESLAAAMDRERSRVLITEYILPDVGSNMFHAWMDHTMMAFGGRERTEKDWERLLDRSGLKLVKVWRAPGIPVGVVEAHLKTMGYFSQFSLLLAATVGHPFSEAGGRYLSRPDFTPPTLNITVPAPNANGSEYVFVAPYSDSIQQGGAYIYRKDGDLVWSGIGYYAGFVGNFHPTIYQGKTVLQAYQGTIDLTHGEGVGQHVLLDQNYKHVVTAKTGNHHIPSIHEFTVVNGESALVEIYVPTVANLTEYGGNSSQQWLGNGLFQEFDIRTGELVFEWNSLDHLDPANSWNLLGSSPGNSGLSTAQTWDYVHLNSIDKDDEGNYLISSRHFSTIYKINGTDGSIIWRLGGNHSTFTQDFTFGFQHDARWRSQSDNIEVISFFDNSGNDKTTINDVSRALIVQLNHTDSTASVVRKATAPYDLQARSQGNAQFLPNDRLFVGWGSAGAFTEFNADNEVLYHAFIQDAVSYRAFLANWTGTPTEAPVLAAYVDSANTTTFYVSWNGDTETRVWRFYEIHAGALGDRTQYLGERNRKSFETRFAWDSGYRLNSSVRFYAEAVGSKGEVLARTPPLSCG
;
A
#
# COMPACT_ATOMS: atom_id res chain seq x y z
N MET A 1 33.82 -15.68 -3.42
CA MET A 1 34.30 -14.80 -4.50
C MET A 1 33.35 -14.97 -5.68
N ALA A 2 32.59 -13.93 -6.04
CA ALA A 2 31.73 -13.97 -7.22
C ALA A 2 32.58 -14.19 -8.48
N ARG A 3 32.12 -15.04 -9.39
CA ARG A 3 32.86 -15.32 -10.64
C ARG A 3 33.04 -14.00 -11.41
N THR A 4 34.29 -13.66 -11.70
CA THR A 4 34.70 -12.44 -12.39
C THR A 4 34.58 -12.51 -13.92
N TYR A 5 34.12 -13.64 -14.46
CA TYR A 5 34.02 -13.88 -15.91
C TYR A 5 32.56 -14.07 -16.35
N PRO A 6 32.19 -13.63 -17.57
CA PRO A 6 30.86 -13.84 -18.13
C PRO A 6 30.53 -15.34 -18.21
N ASN A 7 29.29 -15.70 -17.89
CA ASN A 7 28.81 -17.07 -18.00
C ASN A 7 28.16 -17.26 -19.38
N ASP A 8 28.77 -18.04 -20.26
CA ASP A 8 28.29 -18.27 -21.63
C ASP A 8 26.83 -18.75 -21.66
N ASP A 9 26.44 -19.59 -20.69
CA ASP A 9 25.06 -20.07 -20.57
C ASP A 9 24.07 -18.93 -20.25
N LEU A 10 24.47 -17.97 -19.41
CA LEU A 10 23.64 -16.80 -19.09
C LEU A 10 23.58 -15.81 -20.26
N ILE A 11 24.68 -15.64 -20.99
CA ILE A 11 24.68 -14.83 -22.22
C ILE A 11 23.67 -15.40 -23.22
N GLN A 12 23.66 -16.72 -23.40
CA GLN A 12 22.71 -17.37 -24.31
C GLN A 12 21.25 -17.17 -23.84
N VAL A 13 20.97 -17.32 -22.54
CA VAL A 13 19.63 -17.08 -21.98
C VAL A 13 19.16 -15.64 -22.23
N ASP A 14 20.00 -14.64 -21.95
CA ASP A 14 19.63 -13.24 -22.17
C ASP A 14 19.50 -12.91 -23.66
N LEU A 15 20.31 -13.54 -24.52
CA LEU A 15 20.20 -13.42 -25.97
C LEU A 15 18.87 -13.97 -26.48
N ASP A 16 18.45 -15.13 -26.01
CA ASP A 16 17.16 -15.73 -26.36
C ASP A 16 15.99 -14.84 -25.91
N GLN A 17 16.11 -14.19 -24.73
CA GLN A 17 15.12 -13.21 -24.27
C GLN A 17 15.04 -11.98 -25.16
N VAL A 18 16.18 -11.48 -25.65
CA VAL A 18 16.23 -10.38 -26.62
C VAL A 18 15.58 -10.79 -27.93
N ILE A 19 15.88 -11.98 -28.46
CA ILE A 19 15.27 -12.50 -29.70
C ILE A 19 13.75 -12.56 -29.57
N ALA A 20 13.24 -13.07 -28.44
CA ALA A 20 11.80 -13.11 -28.16
C ALA A 20 11.17 -11.71 -28.07
N ALA A 21 11.87 -10.75 -27.45
CA ALA A 21 11.39 -9.36 -27.39
C ALA A 21 11.40 -8.67 -28.76
N VAL A 22 12.36 -9.00 -29.63
CA VAL A 22 12.39 -8.53 -31.02
C VAL A 22 11.18 -9.05 -31.81
N ALA A 23 10.80 -10.32 -31.62
CA ALA A 23 9.61 -10.88 -32.27
C ALA A 23 8.34 -10.10 -31.87
N ARG A 24 8.13 -9.90 -30.56
CA ARG A 24 7.00 -9.09 -30.05
C ARG A 24 7.01 -7.65 -30.56
N TYR A 25 8.18 -7.01 -30.56
CA TYR A 25 8.31 -5.65 -31.08
C TYR A 25 7.92 -5.58 -32.57
N LYS A 26 8.17 -6.63 -33.36
CA LYS A 26 7.80 -6.69 -34.79
C LYS A 26 6.31 -6.99 -35.03
N GLU A 27 5.66 -7.72 -34.12
CA GLU A 27 4.24 -8.14 -34.24
C GLU A 27 3.22 -7.10 -33.73
N ARG A 28 3.69 -5.90 -33.36
CA ARG A 28 2.87 -4.82 -32.78
C ARG A 28 1.68 -4.40 -33.68
N SER A 29 0.52 -4.18 -33.04
CA SER A 29 -0.74 -3.82 -33.71
C SER A 29 -1.20 -2.37 -33.46
N SER A 30 -0.72 -1.74 -32.38
CA SER A 30 -1.04 -0.36 -31.99
C SER A 30 0.19 0.45 -31.55
N GLU A 31 0.03 1.77 -31.39
CA GLU A 31 1.09 2.69 -30.95
C GLU A 31 1.43 2.54 -29.45
N ALA A 32 0.47 2.10 -28.64
CA ALA A 32 0.68 1.74 -27.25
C ALA A 32 1.51 0.45 -27.11
N ASP A 33 1.14 -0.60 -27.86
CA ASP A 33 1.92 -1.85 -27.92
C ASP A 33 3.37 -1.58 -28.34
N ASN A 34 3.56 -0.56 -29.19
CA ASN A 34 4.88 -0.13 -29.65
C ASN A 34 5.74 0.42 -28.51
N PHE A 35 5.18 1.20 -27.57
CA PHE A 35 5.94 1.75 -26.46
C PHE A 35 6.40 0.65 -25.49
N ASP A 36 5.49 -0.22 -25.07
CA ASP A 36 5.78 -1.27 -24.10
C ASP A 36 6.71 -2.34 -24.69
N ALA A 37 6.47 -2.78 -25.93
CA ALA A 37 7.36 -3.74 -26.59
C ALA A 37 8.74 -3.16 -26.87
N LYS A 38 8.83 -1.87 -27.19
CA LYS A 38 10.12 -1.17 -27.35
C LYS A 38 10.88 -1.11 -26.02
N TYR A 39 10.20 -0.79 -24.93
CA TYR A 39 10.84 -0.72 -23.61
C TYR A 39 11.31 -2.11 -23.13
N ASP A 40 10.48 -3.16 -23.28
CA ASP A 40 10.87 -4.54 -22.97
C ASP A 40 12.12 -4.97 -23.74
N LEU A 41 12.16 -4.67 -25.05
CA LEU A 41 13.32 -4.95 -25.88
C LEU A 41 14.58 -4.19 -25.40
N MET A 42 14.45 -2.90 -25.09
CA MET A 42 15.54 -2.09 -24.56
C MET A 42 16.07 -2.63 -23.23
N ALA A 43 15.17 -2.96 -22.29
CA ALA A 43 15.54 -3.47 -20.97
C ALA A 43 16.28 -4.82 -21.06
N LYS A 44 15.82 -5.71 -21.92
CA LYS A 44 16.46 -7.03 -22.15
C LYS A 44 17.79 -6.90 -22.86
N THR A 45 17.92 -5.97 -23.81
CA THR A 45 19.20 -5.69 -24.47
C THR A 45 20.20 -5.11 -23.48
N ALA A 46 19.75 -4.24 -22.58
CA ALA A 46 20.59 -3.73 -21.50
C ALA A 46 21.06 -4.84 -20.54
N ARG A 47 20.18 -5.81 -20.21
CA ARG A 47 20.55 -6.98 -19.40
C ARG A 47 21.60 -7.84 -20.10
N LEU A 48 21.39 -8.18 -21.38
CA LEU A 48 22.37 -8.91 -22.18
C LEU A 48 23.73 -8.19 -22.19
N TYR A 49 23.73 -6.87 -22.40
CA TYR A 49 24.95 -6.06 -22.37
C TYR A 49 25.67 -6.15 -21.01
N GLN A 50 24.93 -6.09 -19.90
CA GLN A 50 25.47 -6.24 -18.54
C GLN A 50 26.05 -7.65 -18.31
N THR A 51 25.37 -8.69 -18.79
CA THR A 51 25.82 -10.08 -18.67
C THR A 51 27.10 -10.32 -19.46
N ILE A 52 27.21 -9.75 -20.67
CA ILE A 52 28.42 -9.83 -21.51
C ILE A 52 29.60 -9.15 -20.83
N ARG A 53 29.41 -7.95 -20.26
CA ARG A 53 30.48 -7.23 -19.55
C ARG A 53 30.87 -7.91 -18.23
N GLY A 54 29.89 -8.44 -17.53
CA GLY A 54 30.05 -9.02 -16.22
C GLY A 54 30.17 -7.96 -15.10
N PRO A 55 30.05 -8.38 -13.82
CA PRO A 55 29.82 -7.45 -12.72
C PRO A 55 30.95 -6.44 -12.47
N ALA A 56 32.22 -6.87 -12.63
CA ALA A 56 33.37 -6.00 -12.38
C ALA A 56 33.53 -4.93 -13.47
N ASP A 57 33.40 -5.32 -14.74
CA ASP A 57 33.50 -4.37 -15.86
C ASP A 57 32.33 -3.37 -15.85
N MET A 58 31.14 -3.79 -15.42
CA MET A 58 30.01 -2.87 -15.23
C MET A 58 30.28 -1.76 -14.21
N VAL A 59 31.17 -1.97 -13.23
CA VAL A 59 31.63 -0.88 -12.34
C VAL A 59 32.49 0.12 -13.14
N PHE A 60 33.41 -0.37 -13.96
CA PHE A 60 34.28 0.46 -14.78
C PHE A 60 33.54 1.16 -15.94
N ALA A 61 32.43 0.59 -16.43
CA ALA A 61 31.57 1.21 -17.44
C ALA A 61 31.06 2.60 -17.03
N ASN A 62 31.01 2.90 -15.72
CA ASN A 62 30.69 4.25 -15.24
C ASN A 62 31.74 5.31 -15.66
N PHE A 63 33.03 4.94 -15.77
CA PHE A 63 34.05 5.84 -16.32
C PHE A 63 33.80 6.14 -17.79
N GLU A 64 33.35 5.15 -18.56
CA GLU A 64 33.05 5.30 -19.98
C GLU A 64 31.86 6.25 -20.18
N ASN A 65 30.79 6.08 -19.40
CA ASN A 65 29.63 6.98 -19.43
C ASN A 65 30.02 8.42 -19.09
N ALA A 66 30.83 8.62 -18.04
CA ALA A 66 31.31 9.95 -17.66
C ALA A 66 32.18 10.59 -18.76
N ALA A 67 33.11 9.81 -19.34
CA ALA A 67 33.97 10.29 -20.42
C ALA A 67 33.17 10.61 -21.69
N ASN A 68 32.19 9.78 -22.05
CA ASN A 68 31.33 9.98 -23.21
C ASN A 68 30.49 11.26 -23.07
N ILE A 69 29.76 11.43 -21.96
CA ILE A 69 28.94 12.61 -21.69
C ILE A 69 29.80 13.88 -21.72
N GLY A 70 30.93 13.87 -21.03
CA GLY A 70 31.85 15.01 -20.99
C GLY A 70 32.41 15.36 -22.37
N ALA A 71 32.76 14.36 -23.17
CA ALA A 71 33.25 14.56 -24.53
C ALA A 71 32.18 15.15 -25.45
N ILE A 72 30.94 14.62 -25.41
CA ILE A 72 29.83 15.18 -26.19
C ILE A 72 29.62 16.66 -25.81
N ARG A 73 29.56 16.98 -24.52
CA ARG A 73 29.36 18.36 -24.06
C ARG A 73 30.47 19.30 -24.51
N ALA A 74 31.73 18.87 -24.44
CA ALA A 74 32.89 19.65 -24.87
C ALA A 74 32.91 19.86 -26.40
N LEU A 75 32.70 18.80 -27.18
CA LEU A 75 32.66 18.85 -28.65
C LEU A 75 31.50 19.72 -29.16
N LEU A 76 30.36 19.70 -28.47
CA LEU A 76 29.21 20.54 -28.78
C LEU A 76 29.48 22.01 -28.53
N GLU A 77 30.14 22.35 -27.40
CA GLU A 77 30.55 23.73 -27.07
C GLU A 77 31.60 24.26 -28.06
N ALA A 78 32.57 23.42 -28.40
CA ALA A 78 33.63 23.71 -29.34
C ALA A 78 33.16 23.90 -30.80
N GLY A 79 31.88 23.65 -31.11
CA GLY A 79 31.35 23.74 -32.46
C GLY A 79 31.75 22.57 -33.37
N VAL A 80 32.33 21.49 -32.84
CA VAL A 80 32.77 20.33 -33.64
C VAL A 80 31.61 19.65 -34.35
N PHE A 81 30.43 19.58 -33.72
CA PHE A 81 29.20 19.08 -34.35
C PHE A 81 28.82 19.86 -35.62
N HIS A 82 29.18 21.15 -35.75
CA HIS A 82 28.90 21.94 -36.95
C HIS A 82 30.03 21.85 -37.99
N ALA A 83 31.25 21.56 -37.54
CA ALA A 83 32.43 21.43 -38.40
C ALA A 83 32.47 20.12 -39.19
N ILE A 84 31.84 19.07 -38.64
CA ILE A 84 31.66 17.77 -39.29
C ILE A 84 30.48 17.83 -40.28
N PRO A 85 30.64 17.40 -41.53
CA PRO A 85 29.56 17.42 -42.50
C PRO A 85 28.46 16.39 -42.17
N THR A 86 27.20 16.81 -42.25
CA THR A 86 26.03 15.93 -42.08
C THR A 86 25.87 14.92 -43.22
N GLY A 87 24.99 13.94 -43.03
CA GLY A 87 24.71 12.89 -44.01
C GLY A 87 25.78 11.80 -44.08
N GLY A 88 26.53 11.61 -42.99
CA GLY A 88 27.52 10.53 -42.85
C GLY A 88 28.82 10.73 -43.62
N LYS A 89 29.11 11.95 -44.08
CA LYS A 89 30.35 12.31 -44.76
C LYS A 89 31.51 12.39 -43.76
N SER A 90 32.69 11.95 -44.18
CA SER A 90 33.91 11.93 -43.38
C SER A 90 34.67 13.26 -43.45
N VAL A 91 35.35 13.64 -42.37
CA VAL A 91 36.28 14.77 -42.29
C VAL A 91 37.45 14.43 -41.36
N SER A 92 38.64 14.98 -41.60
CA SER A 92 39.81 14.73 -40.77
C SER A 92 39.79 15.56 -39.47
N ALA A 93 40.46 15.07 -38.42
CA ALA A 93 40.70 15.81 -37.19
C ALA A 93 41.41 17.16 -37.45
N LYS A 94 42.33 17.18 -38.43
CA LYS A 94 43.02 18.40 -38.86
C LYS A 94 42.06 19.43 -39.43
N GLU A 95 41.16 19.04 -40.33
CA GLU A 95 40.16 19.95 -40.90
C GLU A 95 39.14 20.42 -39.85
N ILE A 96 38.76 19.56 -38.90
CA ILE A 96 37.92 19.98 -37.75
C ILE A 96 38.67 21.03 -36.92
N SER A 97 39.95 20.80 -36.62
CA SER A 97 40.80 21.72 -35.88
C SER A 97 40.91 23.08 -36.58
N GLU A 98 41.14 23.09 -37.89
CA GLU A 98 41.20 24.32 -38.70
C GLU A 98 39.88 25.10 -38.70
N LYS A 99 38.72 24.42 -38.64
CA LYS A 99 37.39 25.07 -38.62
C LYS A 99 36.96 25.56 -37.25
N THR A 100 37.35 24.87 -36.18
CA THR A 100 36.88 25.13 -34.80
C THR A 100 37.91 25.85 -33.93
N MET A 101 39.17 25.92 -34.39
CA MET A 101 40.32 26.40 -33.63
C MET A 101 40.64 25.58 -32.36
N VAL A 102 40.03 24.40 -32.20
CA VAL A 102 40.39 23.46 -31.13
C VAL A 102 41.63 22.70 -31.53
N ASP A 103 42.53 22.47 -30.56
CA ASP A 103 43.72 21.66 -30.76
C ASP A 103 43.38 20.26 -31.33
N LYS A 104 44.12 19.84 -32.35
CA LYS A 104 43.88 18.57 -33.04
C LYS A 104 43.94 17.38 -32.09
N ASP A 105 44.92 17.35 -31.18
CA ASP A 105 45.10 16.21 -30.28
C ASP A 105 44.01 16.17 -29.21
N VAL A 106 43.49 17.34 -28.80
CA VAL A 106 42.27 17.41 -27.97
C VAL A 106 41.07 16.83 -28.70
N ILE A 107 40.82 17.20 -29.96
CA ILE A 107 39.73 16.64 -30.77
C ILE A 107 39.88 15.12 -30.84
N VAL A 108 41.05 14.61 -31.23
CA VAL A 108 41.31 13.17 -31.34
C VAL A 108 41.01 12.44 -30.02
N ARG A 109 41.44 12.99 -28.88
CA ARG A 109 41.19 12.39 -27.57
C ARG A 109 39.71 12.38 -27.17
N LEU A 110 38.98 13.45 -27.45
CA LEU A 110 37.54 13.52 -27.19
C LEU A 110 36.76 12.57 -28.12
N MET A 111 37.15 12.49 -29.40
CA MET A 111 36.51 11.62 -30.37
C MET A 111 36.63 10.14 -30.00
N ARG A 112 37.74 9.71 -29.38
CA ARG A 112 37.89 8.33 -28.85
C ARG A 112 36.83 7.95 -27.81
N ALA A 113 36.21 8.91 -27.12
CA ALA A 113 35.14 8.64 -26.17
C ALA A 113 33.75 8.57 -26.82
N VAL A 114 33.59 9.00 -28.07
CA VAL A 114 32.29 9.16 -28.75
C VAL A 114 32.19 8.43 -30.10
N THR A 115 33.18 7.59 -30.44
CA THR A 115 33.16 6.75 -31.64
C THR A 115 32.98 5.25 -31.40
N PRO A 116 33.45 4.62 -30.29
CA PRO A 116 33.35 3.16 -30.14
C PRO A 116 31.91 2.64 -30.04
N LEU A 117 31.06 3.34 -29.30
CA LEU A 117 29.62 3.04 -29.15
C LEU A 117 28.73 4.17 -29.72
N GLY A 118 29.35 5.18 -30.33
CA GLY A 118 28.69 6.40 -30.80
C GLY A 118 28.71 7.57 -29.80
N PRO A 119 28.07 8.70 -30.14
CA PRO A 119 27.17 8.87 -31.29
C PRO A 119 27.86 9.12 -32.65
N PHE A 120 29.18 9.35 -32.71
CA PHE A 120 29.91 9.52 -33.98
C PHE A 120 30.47 8.20 -34.50
N ARG A 121 31.01 8.21 -35.73
CA ARG A 121 31.74 7.07 -36.31
C ARG A 121 33.14 7.49 -36.72
N GLU A 122 34.13 6.68 -36.37
CA GLU A 122 35.50 6.77 -36.92
C GLU A 122 35.55 6.00 -38.25
N THR A 123 35.90 6.68 -39.33
CA THR A 123 35.90 6.15 -40.71
C THR A 123 37.30 5.80 -41.21
N GLY A 124 38.33 6.18 -40.45
CA GLY A 124 39.74 5.98 -40.74
C GLY A 124 40.61 6.66 -39.67
N GLU A 125 41.93 6.58 -39.80
CA GLU A 125 42.86 7.21 -38.85
C GLU A 125 42.60 8.73 -38.74
N GLU A 126 42.17 9.17 -37.55
CA GLU A 126 41.80 10.57 -37.28
C GLU A 126 40.73 11.12 -38.25
N GLN A 127 39.81 10.27 -38.72
CA GLN A 127 38.73 10.61 -39.65
C GLN A 127 37.37 10.30 -39.04
N TYR A 128 36.45 11.26 -39.08
CA TYR A 128 35.18 11.17 -38.36
C TYR A 128 33.99 11.56 -39.22
N ALA A 129 32.86 10.91 -38.97
CA ALA A 129 31.59 11.19 -39.63
C ALA A 129 30.44 11.23 -38.62
N HIS A 130 29.44 12.05 -38.94
CA HIS A 130 28.15 12.01 -38.26
C HIS A 130 27.45 10.65 -38.45
N THR A 131 26.67 10.28 -37.45
CA THR A 131 25.56 9.32 -37.57
C THR A 131 24.24 10.03 -37.25
N PRO A 132 23.07 9.42 -37.56
CA PRO A 132 21.78 9.98 -37.15
C PRO A 132 21.68 10.30 -35.65
N PHE A 133 22.40 9.56 -34.79
CA PHE A 133 22.41 9.81 -33.34
C PHE A 133 23.17 11.09 -32.99
N SER A 134 24.30 11.37 -33.65
CA SER A 134 25.06 12.61 -33.41
C SER A 134 24.37 13.84 -33.99
N GLU A 135 23.66 13.70 -35.11
CA GLU A 135 22.92 14.81 -35.72
C GLU A 135 21.74 15.27 -34.85
N MET A 136 21.19 14.38 -34.00
CA MET A 136 20.13 14.75 -33.06
C MET A 136 20.56 15.88 -32.10
N TYR A 137 21.83 15.93 -31.70
CA TYR A 137 22.37 16.98 -30.84
C TYR A 137 22.49 18.35 -31.53
N MET A 138 22.31 18.40 -32.85
CA MET A 138 22.28 19.66 -33.60
C MET A 138 20.88 20.26 -33.69
N ALA A 139 19.82 19.47 -33.45
CA ALA A 139 18.48 20.01 -33.38
C ALA A 139 18.40 20.99 -32.18
N PRO A 140 18.02 22.26 -32.37
CA PRO A 140 18.07 23.28 -31.32
C PRO A 140 17.40 22.84 -30.02
N GLN A 141 16.25 22.18 -30.11
CA GLN A 141 15.48 21.65 -28.99
C GLN A 141 16.27 20.59 -28.21
N MET A 142 16.82 19.59 -28.90
CA MET A 142 17.57 18.50 -28.27
C MET A 142 18.92 18.95 -27.73
N LYS A 143 19.56 19.91 -28.42
CA LYS A 143 20.76 20.59 -27.96
C LYS A 143 20.52 21.27 -26.61
N ALA A 144 19.43 22.03 -26.50
CA ALA A 144 19.05 22.71 -25.27
C ALA A 144 18.78 21.71 -24.13
N VAL A 145 18.02 20.64 -24.40
CA VAL A 145 17.75 19.57 -23.42
C VAL A 145 19.03 18.92 -22.93
N PHE A 146 19.95 18.54 -23.82
CA PHE A 146 21.21 17.91 -23.41
C PHE A 146 22.09 18.86 -22.59
N LYS A 147 22.20 20.13 -23.00
CA LYS A 147 22.93 21.14 -22.23
C LYS A 147 22.34 21.31 -20.84
N LEU A 148 21.01 21.39 -20.73
CA LEU A 148 20.32 21.48 -19.44
C LEU A 148 20.64 20.27 -18.54
N MET A 149 20.57 19.05 -19.08
CA MET A 149 20.88 17.83 -18.34
C MET A 149 22.30 17.87 -17.75
N VAL A 150 23.29 18.23 -18.55
CA VAL A 150 24.69 18.22 -18.12
C VAL A 150 25.01 19.39 -17.19
N ASP A 151 24.57 20.59 -17.56
CA ASP A 151 25.00 21.83 -16.91
C ASP A 151 24.24 22.10 -15.60
N GLU A 152 22.98 21.64 -15.49
CA GLU A 152 22.13 21.92 -14.32
C GLU A 152 21.75 20.67 -13.52
N TYR A 153 21.60 19.48 -14.13
CA TYR A 153 21.00 18.32 -13.43
C TYR A 153 22.05 17.32 -12.92
N PHE A 154 23.04 16.98 -13.74
CA PHE A 154 24.01 15.93 -13.42
C PHE A 154 24.88 16.27 -12.21
N ASN A 155 25.35 17.51 -12.09
CA ASN A 155 26.21 17.91 -10.98
C ASN A 155 25.50 17.74 -9.59
N PRO A 156 24.27 18.27 -9.39
CA PRO A 156 23.48 17.97 -8.20
C PRO A 156 23.23 16.48 -7.96
N MET A 157 22.89 15.71 -8.99
CA MET A 157 22.62 14.27 -8.86
C MET A 157 23.86 13.48 -8.42
N LEU A 158 25.02 13.76 -9.00
CA LEU A 158 26.30 13.10 -8.65
C LEU A 158 26.74 13.45 -7.23
N ARG A 159 26.48 14.69 -6.78
CA ARG A 159 26.86 15.19 -5.46
C ARG A 159 25.77 15.04 -4.40
N ASN A 160 24.63 14.42 -4.73
CA ASN A 160 23.51 14.20 -3.80
C ASN A 160 23.94 13.46 -2.52
N HIS A 161 24.86 12.50 -2.65
CA HIS A 161 25.42 11.76 -1.51
C HIS A 161 26.11 12.66 -0.48
N GLU A 162 26.74 13.77 -0.90
CA GLU A 162 27.37 14.72 0.00
C GLU A 162 26.33 15.49 0.81
N PHE A 163 25.28 15.97 0.15
CA PHE A 163 24.16 16.66 0.78
C PHE A 163 23.42 15.73 1.77
N LEU A 164 23.03 14.53 1.33
CA LEU A 164 22.35 13.55 2.17
C LEU A 164 23.17 13.16 3.41
N ARG A 165 24.49 13.03 3.27
CA ARG A 165 25.37 12.78 4.41
C ARG A 165 25.33 13.92 5.43
N GLN A 166 25.29 15.19 4.99
CA GLN A 166 25.10 16.34 5.89
C GLN A 166 23.73 16.35 6.56
N GLN A 167 22.71 15.80 5.90
CA GLN A 167 21.36 15.63 6.43
C GLN A 167 21.15 14.33 7.21
N ASN A 168 22.20 13.58 7.55
CA ASN A 168 22.12 12.28 8.22
C ASN A 168 21.20 11.26 7.51
N TRP A 169 21.21 11.28 6.18
CA TRP A 169 20.40 10.40 5.32
C TRP A 169 18.89 10.54 5.58
N LYS A 170 18.45 11.74 5.99
CA LYS A 170 17.03 12.06 6.20
C LYS A 170 16.45 12.79 5.01
N ASN A 171 15.15 12.60 4.80
CA ASN A 171 14.36 13.31 3.78
C ASN A 171 14.07 14.75 4.24
N ASN A 172 15.11 15.60 4.21
CA ASN A 172 15.05 17.01 4.60
C ASN A 172 15.19 17.94 3.38
N PHE A 173 14.85 17.47 2.18
CA PHE A 173 14.86 18.32 1.00
C PHE A 173 13.86 19.46 1.18
N ARG A 174 14.30 20.68 0.91
CA ARG A 174 13.48 21.89 0.90
C ARG A 174 13.75 22.66 -0.38
N LEU A 175 12.82 23.50 -0.77
CA LEU A 175 12.91 24.30 -1.98
C LEU A 175 14.22 25.12 -2.09
N ARG A 176 14.72 25.64 -0.95
CA ARG A 176 15.93 26.47 -0.86
C ARG A 176 17.09 25.78 -0.14
N SER A 177 16.97 24.46 0.08
CA SER A 177 17.98 23.60 0.72
C SER A 177 17.88 22.18 0.16
N ASN A 178 18.65 21.91 -0.89
CA ASN A 178 18.58 20.66 -1.65
C ASN A 178 19.92 20.39 -2.38
N PRO A 179 20.07 19.25 -3.08
CA PRO A 179 21.30 18.94 -3.80
C PRO A 179 21.72 20.00 -4.82
N TYR A 180 20.77 20.71 -5.46
CA TYR A 180 21.11 21.81 -6.38
C TYR A 180 21.75 22.97 -5.66
N THR A 181 21.13 23.46 -4.59
CA THR A 181 21.68 24.59 -3.82
C THR A 181 23.06 24.27 -3.26
N PHE A 182 23.26 23.03 -2.81
CA PHE A 182 24.56 22.54 -2.39
C PHE A 182 25.59 22.49 -3.53
N ALA A 183 25.22 21.89 -4.67
CA ALA A 183 26.16 21.67 -5.77
C ALA A 183 26.57 22.97 -6.48
N HIS A 184 25.69 23.97 -6.50
CA HIS A 184 25.91 25.29 -7.10
C HIS A 184 26.30 26.38 -6.07
N ASN A 185 26.46 26.02 -4.79
CA ASN A 185 26.77 26.95 -3.69
C ASN A 185 25.79 28.15 -3.63
N CYS A 186 24.49 27.88 -3.72
CA CYS A 186 23.42 28.88 -3.73
C CYS A 186 22.33 28.59 -2.69
N GLU A 187 22.73 28.15 -1.50
CA GLU A 187 21.82 27.94 -0.37
C GLU A 187 20.97 29.18 -0.09
N GLY A 188 19.66 28.99 0.11
CA GLY A 188 18.72 30.09 0.29
C GLY A 188 18.07 30.59 -1.00
N GLU A 189 18.52 30.16 -2.18
CA GLU A 189 17.89 30.44 -3.48
C GLU A 189 17.13 29.22 -3.99
N THR A 190 16.06 29.44 -4.75
CA THR A 190 15.49 28.36 -5.58
C THR A 190 16.36 28.16 -6.84
N MET A 191 16.21 27.01 -7.50
CA MET A 191 16.87 26.77 -8.79
C MET A 191 16.57 27.89 -9.80
N PHE A 192 15.30 28.29 -9.91
CA PHE A 192 14.82 29.31 -10.84
C PHE A 192 15.43 30.69 -10.55
N GLU A 193 15.50 31.09 -9.28
CA GLU A 193 16.14 32.35 -8.88
C GLU A 193 17.63 32.37 -9.17
N HIS A 194 18.30 31.23 -8.96
CA HIS A 194 19.73 31.11 -9.20
C HIS A 194 20.05 31.18 -10.70
N ILE A 195 19.36 30.37 -11.53
CA ILE A 195 19.62 30.30 -12.97
C ILE A 195 19.26 31.61 -13.68
N ALA A 196 18.25 32.36 -13.21
CA ALA A 196 17.86 33.65 -13.76
C ALA A 196 18.97 34.72 -13.69
N LYS A 197 19.97 34.54 -12.81
CA LYS A 197 21.16 35.41 -12.74
C LYS A 197 22.12 35.21 -13.90
N PHE A 198 21.93 34.17 -14.71
CA PHE A 198 22.77 33.81 -15.83
C PHE A 198 21.92 33.75 -17.12
N PRO A 199 21.78 34.87 -17.85
CA PRO A 199 20.84 34.99 -18.98
C PRO A 199 20.96 33.89 -20.04
N ASP A 200 22.19 33.47 -20.37
CA ASP A 200 22.44 32.42 -21.36
C ASP A 200 21.98 31.04 -20.87
N ARG A 201 22.20 30.72 -19.59
CA ARG A 201 21.74 29.47 -18.96
C ARG A 201 20.22 29.47 -18.84
N PHE A 202 19.62 30.59 -18.45
CA PHE A 202 18.17 30.74 -18.36
C PHE A 202 17.49 30.63 -19.72
N THR A 203 18.08 31.18 -20.78
CA THR A 203 17.59 31.02 -22.16
C THR A 203 17.63 29.55 -22.58
N CYS A 204 18.75 28.87 -22.35
CA CYS A 204 18.88 27.43 -22.64
C CYS A 204 17.87 26.58 -21.85
N PHE A 205 17.63 26.91 -20.59
CA PHE A 205 16.61 26.28 -19.75
C PHE A 205 15.21 26.43 -20.37
N ASN A 206 14.83 27.66 -20.74
CA ASN A 206 13.53 27.93 -21.34
C ASN A 206 13.33 27.20 -22.68
N GLU A 207 14.36 27.16 -23.54
CA GLU A 207 14.32 26.40 -24.80
C GLU A 207 14.15 24.89 -24.56
N ALA A 208 14.83 24.34 -23.55
CA ALA A 208 14.72 22.94 -23.16
C ALA A 208 13.33 22.61 -22.57
N MET A 209 12.73 23.51 -21.81
CA MET A 209 11.37 23.34 -21.28
C MET A 209 10.33 23.30 -22.41
N VAL A 210 10.42 24.21 -23.38
CA VAL A 210 9.54 24.23 -24.57
C VAL A 210 9.67 22.93 -25.38
N ALA A 211 10.90 22.42 -25.54
CA ALA A 211 11.15 21.15 -26.22
C ALA A 211 10.46 19.98 -25.53
N GLN A 212 10.59 19.88 -24.21
CA GLN A 212 9.97 18.81 -23.42
C GLN A 212 8.45 18.90 -23.42
N ASP A 213 7.88 20.11 -23.33
CA ASP A 213 6.43 20.32 -23.40
C ASP A 213 5.82 19.89 -24.73
N SER A 214 6.52 20.12 -25.84
CA SER A 214 6.02 19.83 -27.18
C SER A 214 5.87 18.33 -27.46
N GLY A 215 6.51 17.46 -26.67
CA GLY A 215 6.42 16.00 -26.78
C GLY A 215 5.33 15.36 -25.90
N LEU A 216 4.63 16.13 -25.06
CA LEU A 216 3.66 15.62 -24.10
C LEU A 216 2.23 15.73 -24.65
N ILE A 217 1.64 14.60 -25.04
CA ILE A 217 0.23 14.51 -25.40
C ILE A 217 -0.59 14.33 -24.12
N ALA A 218 -1.14 15.44 -23.59
CA ALA A 218 -2.07 15.40 -22.46
C ALA A 218 -3.54 15.58 -22.89
N ILE A 219 -3.79 16.19 -24.05
CA ILE A 219 -5.15 16.37 -24.59
C ILE A 219 -5.67 14.99 -25.04
N GLY A 220 -6.92 14.69 -24.70
CA GLY A 220 -7.55 13.40 -25.02
C GLY A 220 -7.50 12.38 -23.89
N LEU A 221 -6.71 12.62 -22.83
CA LEU A 221 -6.80 11.84 -21.59
C LEU A 221 -8.07 12.16 -20.81
N TYR A 222 -8.44 13.44 -20.77
CA TYR A 222 -9.65 13.92 -20.11
C TYR A 222 -10.69 14.42 -21.14
N PRO A 223 -11.94 13.94 -21.10
CA PRO A 223 -12.97 14.34 -22.05
C PRO A 223 -13.62 15.68 -21.65
N PHE A 224 -12.91 16.79 -21.83
CA PHE A 224 -13.33 18.13 -21.40
C PHE A 224 -14.75 18.52 -21.87
N ALA A 225 -15.08 18.28 -23.14
CA ALA A 225 -16.38 18.61 -23.71
C ALA A 225 -17.52 17.86 -23.01
N GLU A 226 -17.41 16.54 -22.86
CA GLU A 226 -18.44 15.70 -22.23
C GLU A 226 -18.59 16.02 -20.74
N GLN A 227 -17.49 16.28 -20.03
CA GLN A 227 -17.52 16.46 -18.57
C GLN A 227 -17.93 17.88 -18.14
N LEU A 228 -17.78 18.86 -19.03
CA LEU A 228 -18.00 20.28 -18.72
C LEU A 228 -19.12 20.93 -19.54
N GLY A 229 -19.49 20.37 -20.69
CA GLY A 229 -20.40 21.00 -21.65
C GLY A 229 -21.74 21.42 -21.06
N ASP A 230 -22.39 20.52 -20.31
CA ASP A 230 -23.69 20.79 -19.67
C ASP A 230 -23.62 21.79 -18.52
N LEU A 231 -22.42 22.00 -17.95
CA LEU A 231 -22.19 22.90 -16.83
C LEU A 231 -21.74 24.29 -17.28
N ALA A 232 -21.19 24.40 -18.50
CA ALA A 232 -20.56 25.61 -19.02
C ALA A 232 -21.56 26.50 -19.77
N ASN A 233 -21.60 27.78 -19.39
CA ASN A 233 -22.30 28.84 -20.12
C ASN A 233 -21.38 30.06 -20.29
N ASP A 234 -21.86 31.08 -21.01
CA ASP A 234 -21.04 32.24 -21.40
C ASP A 234 -20.46 33.02 -20.20
N ASP A 235 -21.12 32.99 -19.04
CA ASP A 235 -20.68 33.69 -17.82
C ASP A 235 -19.80 32.82 -16.89
N THR A 236 -19.70 31.52 -17.16
CA THR A 236 -19.00 30.56 -16.29
C THR A 236 -17.48 30.67 -16.44
N ALA A 237 -16.74 30.63 -15.32
CA ALA A 237 -15.30 30.35 -15.38
C ALA A 237 -15.09 28.85 -15.62
N THR A 238 -14.88 28.45 -16.86
CA THR A 238 -14.88 27.03 -17.25
C THR A 238 -13.57 26.37 -16.88
N ILE A 239 -12.43 26.97 -17.26
CA ILE A 239 -11.10 26.43 -16.92
C ILE A 239 -10.21 27.58 -16.45
N VAL A 240 -9.59 27.39 -15.27
CA VAL A 240 -8.48 28.20 -14.78
C VAL A 240 -7.22 27.34 -14.87
N ASP A 241 -6.30 27.71 -15.75
CA ASP A 241 -5.00 27.06 -15.96
C ASP A 241 -3.95 27.69 -15.04
N VAL A 242 -3.68 27.03 -13.92
CA VAL A 242 -2.85 27.50 -12.80
C VAL A 242 -1.40 27.10 -13.05
N GLY A 243 -0.52 28.09 -13.24
CA GLY A 243 0.87 27.83 -13.67
C GLY A 243 0.94 27.41 -15.14
N GLY A 244 0.02 27.91 -15.97
CA GLY A 244 -0.17 27.46 -17.36
C GLY A 244 0.92 27.92 -18.34
N GLY A 245 1.93 28.66 -17.88
CA GLY A 245 3.05 29.16 -18.67
C GLY A 245 2.57 30.01 -19.85
N ARG A 246 2.82 29.50 -21.06
CA ARG A 246 2.40 30.17 -22.31
C ARG A 246 0.96 29.88 -22.76
N GLY A 247 0.18 29.15 -21.97
CA GLY A 247 -1.22 28.82 -22.26
C GLY A 247 -1.43 27.88 -23.44
N HIS A 248 -0.42 27.06 -23.77
CA HIS A 248 -0.51 26.11 -24.90
C HIS A 248 -1.68 25.13 -24.72
N ILE A 249 -1.92 24.66 -23.49
CA ILE A 249 -2.95 23.67 -23.22
C ILE A 249 -4.36 24.26 -23.35
N LEU A 250 -4.60 25.49 -22.90
CA LEU A 250 -5.90 26.14 -23.09
C LEU A 250 -6.23 26.35 -24.57
N ARG A 251 -5.24 26.71 -25.40
CA ARG A 251 -5.42 26.83 -26.85
C ARG A 251 -5.79 25.49 -27.47
N GLN A 252 -5.07 24.44 -27.08
CA GLN A 252 -5.30 23.09 -27.52
C GLN A 252 -6.68 22.55 -27.10
N ILE A 253 -7.10 22.78 -25.86
CA ILE A 253 -8.44 22.43 -25.36
C ILE A 253 -9.50 23.14 -26.20
N LYS A 254 -9.37 24.46 -26.43
CA LYS A 254 -10.31 25.22 -27.28
C LYS A 254 -10.37 24.74 -28.72
N GLN A 255 -9.25 24.25 -29.28
CA GLN A 255 -9.23 23.66 -30.61
C GLN A 255 -9.92 22.29 -30.64
N SER A 256 -9.77 21.49 -29.59
CA SER A 256 -10.36 20.15 -29.49
C SER A 256 -11.83 20.13 -29.06
N ALA A 257 -12.28 21.16 -28.34
CA ALA A 257 -13.63 21.31 -27.80
C ALA A 257 -14.16 22.74 -28.07
N PRO A 258 -14.33 23.13 -29.35
CA PRO A 258 -14.74 24.49 -29.72
C PRO A 258 -16.15 24.87 -29.22
N GLU A 259 -16.98 23.87 -28.92
CA GLU A 259 -18.33 24.03 -28.35
C GLU A 259 -18.34 24.37 -26.86
N LEU A 260 -17.23 24.18 -26.15
CA LEU A 260 -17.16 24.41 -24.71
C LEU A 260 -17.17 25.92 -24.42
N LYS A 261 -18.26 26.38 -23.79
CA LYS A 261 -18.53 27.80 -23.53
C LYS A 261 -17.82 28.33 -22.29
N GLY A 262 -17.91 29.65 -22.10
CA GLY A 262 -17.44 30.33 -20.91
C GLY A 262 -16.00 30.83 -21.01
N ARG A 263 -15.46 31.19 -19.84
CA ARG A 263 -14.20 31.89 -19.67
C ARG A 263 -13.08 30.89 -19.43
N PHE A 264 -11.98 31.08 -20.17
CA PHE A 264 -10.75 30.29 -20.05
C PHE A 264 -9.66 31.24 -19.59
N ILE A 265 -9.13 31.00 -18.40
CA ILE A 265 -8.28 31.96 -17.69
C ILE A 265 -6.90 31.32 -17.49
N LEU A 266 -5.88 31.93 -18.10
CA LEU A 266 -4.48 31.57 -17.92
C LEU A 266 -3.90 32.33 -16.72
N GLN A 267 -3.40 31.60 -15.73
CA GLN A 267 -2.71 32.13 -14.57
C GLN A 267 -1.24 31.75 -14.55
N ASP A 268 -0.37 32.74 -14.34
CA ASP A 268 1.06 32.55 -14.12
C ASP A 268 1.66 33.79 -13.44
N GLN A 269 2.97 33.79 -13.15
CA GLN A 269 3.68 34.95 -12.63
C GLN A 269 3.56 36.16 -13.57
N ALA A 270 3.61 37.36 -13.01
CA ALA A 270 3.43 38.61 -13.75
C ALA A 270 4.42 38.77 -14.93
N SER A 271 5.67 38.35 -14.75
CA SER A 271 6.70 38.35 -15.80
C SER A 271 6.35 37.41 -16.95
N VAL A 272 5.92 36.18 -16.66
CA VAL A 272 5.51 35.18 -17.66
C VAL A 272 4.28 35.65 -18.44
N ILE A 273 3.29 36.24 -17.75
CA ILE A 273 2.11 36.82 -18.39
C ILE A 273 2.48 38.02 -19.28
N ALA A 274 3.46 38.84 -18.88
CA ALA A 274 3.95 39.96 -19.69
C ALA A 274 4.68 39.48 -20.95
N ASP A 275 5.52 38.45 -20.83
CA ASP A 275 6.34 37.89 -21.92
C ASP A 275 5.52 37.08 -22.95
N ASN A 276 4.26 36.75 -22.64
CA ASN A 276 3.38 35.93 -23.46
C ASN A 276 2.88 36.56 -24.79
N GLY A 277 3.44 37.68 -25.23
CA GLY A 277 3.22 38.27 -26.56
C GLY A 277 1.78 38.74 -26.89
N MET A 278 1.61 39.31 -28.08
CA MET A 278 0.33 39.79 -28.66
C MET A 278 -0.52 38.66 -29.29
N GLU A 279 -0.14 37.39 -29.18
CA GLU A 279 -0.89 36.23 -29.71
C GLU A 279 -2.16 35.86 -28.89
N LYS A 280 -2.57 36.72 -27.95
CA LYS A 280 -3.60 36.45 -26.92
C LYS A 280 -5.05 36.55 -27.41
N GLN A 281 -5.32 37.33 -28.47
CA GLN A 281 -6.67 37.71 -28.88
C GLN A 281 -7.47 36.68 -29.71
N PRO A 282 -6.88 35.87 -30.62
CA PRO A 282 -7.70 35.09 -31.56
C PRO A 282 -8.44 33.90 -30.93
N HIS A 283 -8.20 33.56 -29.66
CA HIS A 283 -8.80 32.38 -29.02
C HIS A 283 -9.64 32.71 -27.78
N GLY A 284 -9.82 33.99 -27.41
CA GLY A 284 -10.65 34.39 -26.27
C GLY A 284 -10.19 33.79 -24.93
N ILE A 285 -8.88 33.83 -24.66
CA ILE A 285 -8.29 33.39 -23.38
C ILE A 285 -7.96 34.64 -22.57
N GLU A 286 -8.45 34.70 -21.34
CA GLU A 286 -8.13 35.75 -20.38
C GLU A 286 -6.79 35.45 -19.70
N THR A 287 -5.98 36.47 -19.45
CA THR A 287 -4.70 36.30 -18.73
C THR A 287 -4.75 37.01 -17.39
N MET A 288 -4.29 36.36 -16.33
CA MET A 288 -4.30 36.88 -14.97
C MET A 288 -2.96 36.58 -14.30
N ALA A 289 -2.22 37.63 -13.91
CA ALA A 289 -1.04 37.42 -13.07
C ALA A 289 -1.47 36.88 -11.69
N HIS A 290 -0.96 35.72 -11.31
CA HIS A 290 -1.28 35.09 -10.03
C HIS A 290 -0.12 34.20 -9.55
N ASP A 291 0.19 34.34 -8.26
CA ASP A 291 1.06 33.42 -7.52
C ASP A 291 0.16 32.41 -6.79
N PHE A 292 0.24 31.14 -7.19
CA PHE A 292 -0.54 30.03 -6.65
C PHE A 292 -0.30 29.72 -5.15
N PHE A 293 0.71 30.31 -4.51
CA PHE A 293 0.89 30.24 -3.06
C PHE A 293 -0.03 31.22 -2.32
N HIS A 294 -0.67 32.15 -3.04
CA HIS A 294 -1.66 33.07 -2.52
C HIS A 294 -3.08 32.52 -2.78
N PRO A 295 -4.10 32.98 -2.04
CA PRO A 295 -5.48 32.54 -2.24
C PRO A 295 -5.95 32.70 -3.70
N GLN A 296 -6.50 31.63 -4.26
CA GLN A 296 -6.97 31.60 -5.65
C GLN A 296 -8.09 32.64 -5.88
N PRO A 297 -7.88 33.65 -6.76
CA PRO A 297 -8.81 34.77 -6.94
C PRO A 297 -10.07 34.44 -7.74
N VAL A 298 -10.01 33.46 -8.65
CA VAL A 298 -11.19 33.03 -9.43
C VAL A 298 -11.96 32.01 -8.61
N LYS A 299 -13.21 32.31 -8.23
CA LYS A 299 -14.05 31.44 -7.40
C LYS A 299 -15.07 30.68 -8.25
N GLY A 300 -15.34 29.43 -7.87
CA GLY A 300 -16.38 28.59 -8.46
C GLY A 300 -16.12 28.17 -9.91
N ALA A 301 -14.85 28.11 -10.35
CA ALA A 301 -14.54 27.64 -11.69
C ALA A 301 -14.85 26.13 -11.83
N LEU A 302 -15.31 25.67 -12.98
CA LEU A 302 -15.62 24.23 -13.16
C LEU A 302 -14.37 23.36 -13.07
N VAL A 303 -13.22 23.88 -13.52
CA VAL A 303 -11.91 23.23 -13.46
C VAL A 303 -10.84 24.21 -12.98
N TYR A 304 -10.10 23.82 -11.96
CA TYR A 304 -8.75 24.33 -11.67
C TYR A 304 -7.74 23.31 -12.21
N TYR A 305 -7.10 23.65 -13.32
CA TYR A 305 -6.17 22.79 -14.03
C TYR A 305 -4.73 23.16 -13.63
N ILE A 306 -3.94 22.18 -13.22
CA ILE A 306 -2.51 22.36 -12.89
C ILE A 306 -1.71 21.24 -13.52
N ARG A 307 -0.61 21.56 -14.22
CA ARG A 307 0.14 20.59 -15.02
C ARG A 307 1.64 20.84 -14.89
N ARG A 308 2.41 19.78 -14.59
CA ARG A 308 3.87 19.85 -14.39
C ARG A 308 4.28 21.04 -13.53
N CYS A 309 3.66 21.10 -12.37
CA CYS A 309 3.93 22.11 -11.37
C CYS A 309 4.14 21.41 -10.03
N LEU A 310 3.19 20.57 -9.62
CA LEU A 310 3.21 19.96 -8.29
C LEU A 310 4.38 18.97 -8.11
N HIS A 311 4.94 18.43 -9.19
CA HIS A 311 6.16 17.61 -9.11
C HIS A 311 7.43 18.39 -8.73
N ASP A 312 7.46 19.72 -8.93
CA ASP A 312 8.58 20.58 -8.56
C ASP A 312 8.65 20.85 -7.04
N TRP A 313 7.59 20.51 -6.31
CA TRP A 313 7.42 20.87 -4.90
C TRP A 313 7.31 19.64 -4.00
N PRO A 314 7.85 19.69 -2.77
CA PRO A 314 7.60 18.65 -1.79
C PRO A 314 6.14 18.67 -1.35
N ASP A 315 5.69 17.60 -0.68
CA ASP A 315 4.30 17.51 -0.22
C ASP A 315 3.95 18.62 0.77
N GLU A 316 4.88 18.93 1.69
CA GLU A 316 4.67 19.94 2.72
C GLU A 316 5.87 20.88 2.93
N PRO A 317 5.61 22.18 3.11
CA PRO A 317 4.27 22.82 3.03
C PRO A 317 3.73 23.07 1.61
N GLU A 318 4.57 23.08 0.58
CA GLU A 318 4.30 23.77 -0.70
C GLU A 318 3.15 23.16 -1.51
N SER A 319 3.21 21.86 -1.86
CA SER A 319 2.15 21.25 -2.68
C SER A 319 0.80 21.28 -1.97
N ARG A 320 0.81 21.01 -0.66
CA ARG A 320 -0.39 21.07 0.18
C ARG A 320 -1.00 22.48 0.19
N GLN A 321 -0.18 23.52 0.36
CA GLN A 321 -0.64 24.91 0.36
C GLN A 321 -1.30 25.30 -0.97
N ILE A 322 -0.69 24.91 -2.09
CA ILE A 322 -1.26 25.17 -3.42
C ILE A 322 -2.64 24.51 -3.52
N LEU A 323 -2.74 23.23 -3.18
CA LEU A 323 -4.01 22.49 -3.25
C LEU A 323 -5.07 23.02 -2.28
N GLU A 324 -4.70 23.43 -1.07
CA GLU A 324 -5.62 24.09 -0.12
C GLU A 324 -6.14 25.43 -0.67
N SER A 325 -5.29 26.20 -1.36
CA SER A 325 -5.69 27.45 -2.03
C SER A 325 -6.71 27.21 -3.15
N LEU A 326 -6.51 26.14 -3.95
CA LEU A 326 -7.46 25.74 -4.99
C LEU A 326 -8.77 25.23 -4.38
N ALA A 327 -8.70 24.35 -3.39
CA ALA A 327 -9.87 23.82 -2.68
C ALA A 327 -10.74 24.95 -2.09
N ALA A 328 -10.11 25.97 -1.50
CA ALA A 328 -10.81 27.13 -0.94
C ALA A 328 -11.52 28.01 -1.99
N ALA A 329 -11.25 27.82 -3.29
CA ALA A 329 -11.92 28.53 -4.37
C ALA A 329 -13.02 27.72 -5.06
N MET A 330 -13.12 26.42 -4.80
CA MET A 330 -14.04 25.51 -5.48
C MET A 330 -15.50 25.70 -5.07
N ASP A 331 -16.39 25.60 -6.07
CA ASP A 331 -17.80 25.28 -5.88
C ASP A 331 -17.93 23.80 -5.53
N ARG A 332 -18.71 23.50 -4.49
CA ARG A 332 -18.77 22.16 -3.90
C ARG A 332 -19.37 21.10 -4.80
N GLU A 333 -20.27 21.51 -5.69
CA GLU A 333 -21.06 20.58 -6.51
C GLU A 333 -20.48 20.43 -7.91
N ARG A 334 -19.78 21.45 -8.41
CA ARG A 334 -19.43 21.55 -9.84
C ARG A 334 -17.94 21.71 -10.14
N SER A 335 -17.13 22.14 -9.17
CA SER A 335 -15.69 22.32 -9.37
C SER A 335 -14.93 21.03 -9.20
N ARG A 336 -13.87 20.88 -10.01
CA ARG A 336 -12.86 19.84 -9.85
C ARG A 336 -11.45 20.43 -9.99
N VAL A 337 -10.48 19.82 -9.33
CA VAL A 337 -9.06 20.03 -9.60
C VAL A 337 -8.60 18.92 -10.54
N LEU A 338 -7.91 19.30 -11.61
CA LEU A 338 -7.29 18.37 -12.54
C LEU A 338 -5.78 18.58 -12.50
N ILE A 339 -5.04 17.55 -12.10
CA ILE A 339 -3.58 17.57 -11.95
C ILE A 339 -2.98 16.65 -13.02
N THR A 340 -2.19 17.22 -13.94
CA THR A 340 -1.54 16.43 -15.00
C THR A 340 -0.04 16.31 -14.74
N GLU A 341 0.40 15.14 -14.33
CA GLU A 341 1.77 14.84 -13.89
C GLU A 341 2.18 13.43 -14.34
N TYR A 342 3.47 13.08 -14.21
CA TYR A 342 3.89 11.68 -14.32
C TYR A 342 3.34 10.89 -13.13
N ILE A 343 2.71 9.75 -13.39
CA ILE A 343 2.13 8.92 -12.33
C ILE A 343 2.93 7.63 -12.22
N LEU A 344 3.75 7.55 -11.18
CA LEU A 344 4.61 6.40 -10.92
C LEU A 344 3.76 5.13 -10.67
N PRO A 345 4.13 3.97 -11.23
CA PRO A 345 3.56 2.69 -10.82
C PRO A 345 4.09 2.30 -9.43
N ASP A 346 3.27 1.62 -8.63
CA ASP A 346 3.66 1.12 -7.32
C ASP A 346 4.80 0.09 -7.38
N VAL A 347 4.87 -0.67 -8.48
CA VAL A 347 5.88 -1.70 -8.75
C VAL A 347 6.29 -1.64 -10.22
N GLY A 348 7.57 -1.85 -10.51
CA GLY A 348 8.05 -1.97 -11.89
C GLY A 348 8.29 -0.64 -12.60
N SER A 349 8.64 0.42 -11.87
CA SER A 349 9.07 1.69 -12.47
C SER A 349 10.21 1.49 -13.46
N ASN A 350 10.10 2.14 -14.62
CA ASN A 350 11.13 2.12 -15.64
C ASN A 350 12.23 3.16 -15.35
N MET A 351 13.28 3.16 -16.16
CA MET A 351 14.38 4.13 -16.02
C MET A 351 13.92 5.57 -16.23
N PHE A 352 12.86 5.79 -17.01
CA PHE A 352 12.29 7.13 -17.22
C PHE A 352 11.72 7.71 -15.92
N HIS A 353 10.89 6.93 -15.22
CA HIS A 353 10.39 7.25 -13.90
C HIS A 353 11.52 7.56 -12.91
N ALA A 354 12.55 6.72 -12.89
CA ALA A 354 13.66 6.85 -11.95
C ALA A 354 14.49 8.12 -12.18
N TRP A 355 14.89 8.42 -13.41
CA TRP A 355 15.70 9.62 -13.66
C TRP A 355 14.89 10.90 -13.45
N MET A 356 13.58 10.89 -13.76
CA MET A 356 12.72 12.05 -13.53
C MET A 356 12.57 12.32 -12.03
N ASP A 357 12.24 11.31 -11.23
CA ASP A 357 12.13 11.47 -9.77
C ASP A 357 13.44 11.92 -9.13
N HIS A 358 14.58 11.35 -9.54
CA HIS A 358 15.88 11.80 -9.07
C HIS A 358 16.21 13.25 -9.48
N THR A 359 15.76 13.67 -10.67
CA THR A 359 15.89 15.06 -11.11
C THR A 359 15.08 15.94 -10.18
N MET A 360 13.79 15.66 -9.95
CA MET A 360 12.94 16.44 -9.06
C MET A 360 13.49 16.49 -7.62
N MET A 361 13.95 15.36 -7.10
CA MET A 361 14.59 15.26 -5.79
C MET A 361 15.79 16.21 -5.65
N ALA A 362 16.58 16.39 -6.72
CA ALA A 362 17.73 17.28 -6.71
C ALA A 362 17.37 18.76 -6.49
N PHE A 363 16.14 19.17 -6.82
CA PHE A 363 15.62 20.54 -6.65
C PHE A 363 14.58 20.65 -5.53
N GLY A 364 14.31 19.56 -4.80
CA GLY A 364 13.37 19.52 -3.68
C GLY A 364 11.95 19.08 -4.03
N GLY A 365 11.69 18.76 -5.30
CA GLY A 365 10.45 18.16 -5.78
C GLY A 365 10.43 16.64 -5.63
N ARG A 366 9.39 16.01 -6.18
CA ARG A 366 9.24 14.55 -6.24
C ARG A 366 8.22 14.14 -7.30
N GLU A 367 8.44 12.97 -7.89
CA GLU A 367 7.37 12.27 -8.61
C GLU A 367 6.50 11.48 -7.63
N ARG A 368 5.26 11.18 -8.03
CA ARG A 368 4.24 10.62 -7.13
C ARG A 368 3.52 9.42 -7.74
N THR A 369 3.31 8.41 -6.90
CA THR A 369 2.38 7.31 -7.20
C THR A 369 0.93 7.77 -7.06
N GLU A 370 -0.01 6.96 -7.49
CA GLU A 370 -1.45 7.22 -7.25
C GLU A 370 -1.77 7.33 -5.76
N LYS A 371 -1.14 6.50 -4.93
CA LYS A 371 -1.28 6.52 -3.46
C LYS A 371 -0.70 7.78 -2.84
N ASP A 372 0.40 8.31 -3.38
CA ASP A 372 0.96 9.59 -2.94
C ASP A 372 -0.01 10.74 -3.26
N TRP A 373 -0.60 10.75 -4.46
CA TRP A 373 -1.61 11.74 -4.85
C TRP A 373 -2.85 11.66 -3.97
N GLU A 374 -3.39 10.46 -3.72
CA GLU A 374 -4.54 10.26 -2.84
C GLU A 374 -4.28 10.85 -1.44
N ARG A 375 -3.11 10.55 -0.86
CA ARG A 375 -2.71 11.06 0.45
C ARG A 375 -2.56 12.58 0.48
N LEU A 376 -1.92 13.15 -0.53
CA LEU A 376 -1.71 14.60 -0.61
C LEU A 376 -3.05 15.33 -0.79
N LEU A 377 -3.93 14.83 -1.66
CA LEU A 377 -5.26 15.39 -1.88
C LEU A 377 -6.12 15.32 -0.61
N ASP A 378 -6.13 14.18 0.09
CA ASP A 378 -6.91 13.99 1.31
C ASP A 378 -6.55 15.03 2.38
N ARG A 379 -5.25 15.26 2.56
CA ARG A 379 -4.71 16.25 3.51
C ARG A 379 -5.00 17.69 3.12
N SER A 380 -5.24 17.95 1.83
CA SER A 380 -5.64 19.26 1.29
C SER A 380 -7.16 19.46 1.22
N GLY A 381 -7.96 18.56 1.79
CA GLY A 381 -9.42 18.66 1.80
C GLY A 381 -10.07 18.28 0.46
N LEU A 382 -9.35 17.56 -0.39
CA LEU A 382 -9.80 17.05 -1.67
C LEU A 382 -9.92 15.52 -1.61
N LYS A 383 -10.82 14.95 -2.42
CA LYS A 383 -10.93 13.50 -2.61
C LYS A 383 -10.51 13.17 -4.04
N LEU A 384 -9.62 12.20 -4.19
CA LEU A 384 -9.32 11.59 -5.48
C LEU A 384 -10.59 10.92 -6.05
N VAL A 385 -10.99 11.31 -7.25
CA VAL A 385 -12.17 10.74 -7.94
C VAL A 385 -11.72 9.72 -8.97
N LYS A 386 -10.75 10.07 -9.81
CA LYS A 386 -10.27 9.21 -10.90
C LYS A 386 -8.88 9.62 -11.36
N VAL A 387 -8.08 8.64 -11.78
CA VAL A 387 -6.85 8.90 -12.55
C VAL A 387 -7.09 8.48 -13.99
N TRP A 388 -7.07 9.45 -14.90
CA TRP A 388 -7.23 9.23 -16.33
C TRP A 388 -5.87 8.93 -16.96
N ARG A 389 -5.73 7.77 -17.59
CA ARG A 389 -4.50 7.31 -18.25
C ARG A 389 -4.81 6.72 -19.61
N ALA A 390 -3.82 6.71 -20.49
CA ALA A 390 -3.87 5.96 -21.74
C ALA A 390 -2.57 5.16 -21.92
N PRO A 391 -2.63 3.94 -22.46
CA PRO A 391 -1.45 3.14 -22.76
C PRO A 391 -0.43 3.91 -23.60
N GLY A 392 0.86 3.82 -23.25
CA GLY A 392 1.95 4.51 -23.95
C GLY A 392 2.07 6.02 -23.67
N ILE A 393 1.18 6.61 -22.86
CA ILE A 393 1.28 8.01 -22.43
C ILE A 393 1.89 8.06 -21.02
N PRO A 394 3.02 8.76 -20.82
CA PRO A 394 3.75 8.72 -19.55
C PRO A 394 3.10 9.55 -18.43
N VAL A 395 2.21 10.49 -18.78
CA VAL A 395 1.47 11.33 -17.83
C VAL A 395 0.04 10.82 -17.63
N GLY A 396 -0.54 11.10 -16.47
CA GLY A 396 -1.95 10.88 -16.17
C GLY A 396 -2.62 12.17 -15.71
N VAL A 397 -3.95 12.23 -15.79
CA VAL A 397 -4.76 13.32 -15.21
C VAL A 397 -5.42 12.82 -13.94
N VAL A 398 -4.99 13.33 -12.80
CA VAL A 398 -5.58 13.08 -11.49
C VAL A 398 -6.74 14.05 -11.29
N GLU A 399 -7.96 13.53 -11.24
CA GLU A 399 -9.18 14.29 -10.98
C GLU A 399 -9.54 14.23 -9.50
N ALA A 400 -9.68 15.40 -8.88
CA ALA A 400 -10.03 15.52 -7.47
C ALA A 400 -11.17 16.51 -7.24
N HIS A 401 -12.07 16.17 -6.32
CA HIS A 401 -13.22 17.01 -5.96
C HIS A 401 -13.09 17.45 -4.50
N LEU A 402 -13.87 18.46 -4.07
CA LEU A 402 -13.92 18.81 -2.66
C LEU A 402 -14.36 17.59 -1.83
N LYS A 403 -13.61 17.26 -0.79
CA LYS A 403 -14.00 16.19 0.13
C LYS A 403 -15.34 16.58 0.74
N THR A 404 -16.35 15.73 0.57
CA THR A 404 -17.63 15.90 1.28
C THR A 404 -17.35 15.80 2.77
N MET A 405 -17.20 16.94 3.45
CA MET A 405 -17.55 17.00 4.87
C MET A 405 -19.01 16.56 4.94
N GLY A 406 -19.25 15.30 5.32
CA GLY A 406 -20.52 14.94 5.92
C GLY A 406 -20.79 15.99 7.00
N TYR A 407 -21.99 16.56 7.00
CA TYR A 407 -22.42 17.54 7.99
C TYR A 407 -22.31 16.94 9.40
N PHE A 408 -21.12 16.99 9.96
CA PHE A 408 -20.78 16.84 11.36
C PHE A 408 -19.73 17.90 11.65
N SER A 409 -20.20 19.13 11.82
CA SER A 409 -19.67 20.11 12.78
C SER A 409 -20.15 21.51 12.40
N GLN A 410 -21.07 22.04 13.19
CA GLN A 410 -20.90 23.39 13.73
C GLN A 410 -21.70 23.68 15.03
N PHE A 411 -22.38 22.69 15.61
CA PHE A 411 -23.11 22.87 16.88
C PHE A 411 -22.64 22.02 18.08
N SER A 412 -21.45 21.41 18.03
CA SER A 412 -20.96 20.58 19.16
C SER A 412 -19.66 21.05 19.81
N LEU A 413 -19.12 22.22 19.44
CA LEU A 413 -17.87 22.76 20.02
C LEU A 413 -18.06 23.82 21.12
N LEU A 414 -19.26 23.92 21.72
CA LEU A 414 -19.50 24.84 22.83
C LEU A 414 -20.17 24.26 24.09
N LEU A 415 -20.18 22.94 24.25
CA LEU A 415 -20.61 22.29 25.51
C LEU A 415 -19.76 21.05 25.85
N ALA A 416 -18.44 21.24 25.91
CA ALA A 416 -17.53 20.31 26.59
C ALA A 416 -16.42 21.05 27.37
N ALA A 417 -16.62 22.34 27.67
CA ALA A 417 -15.94 22.97 28.80
C ALA A 417 -16.79 22.65 30.04
N THR A 418 -16.20 21.97 31.03
CA THR A 418 -16.75 21.57 32.34
C THR A 418 -17.27 20.13 32.53
N VAL A 419 -16.56 19.10 32.04
CA VAL A 419 -16.41 17.87 32.84
C VAL A 419 -14.98 17.36 32.66
N GLY A 420 -14.20 17.35 33.73
CA GLY A 420 -12.82 16.87 33.70
C GLY A 420 -12.75 15.38 33.38
N HIS A 421 -12.36 15.04 32.16
CA HIS A 421 -11.77 13.76 31.85
C HIS A 421 -10.24 13.91 31.87
N PRO A 422 -9.51 13.01 32.55
CA PRO A 422 -8.06 13.07 32.62
C PRO A 422 -7.47 12.90 31.23
N PHE A 423 -6.47 13.73 30.95
CA PHE A 423 -5.60 13.67 29.78
C PHE A 423 -5.25 12.23 29.39
N SER A 424 -5.62 11.83 28.17
CA SER A 424 -4.92 10.77 27.44
C SER A 424 -3.59 11.37 27.01
N GLU A 425 -2.51 10.93 27.65
CA GLU A 425 -1.13 11.30 27.28
C GLU A 425 -0.80 10.78 25.87
N ALA A 426 0.03 11.55 25.19
CA ALA A 426 0.41 11.40 23.79
C ALA A 426 0.94 10.00 23.40
N GLY A 427 0.45 9.47 22.26
CA GLY A 427 1.19 8.54 21.41
C GLY A 427 1.50 7.14 21.97
N GLY A 428 0.47 6.31 22.22
CA GLY A 428 0.52 4.85 21.99
C GLY A 428 1.65 4.01 22.61
N ARG A 429 2.31 4.45 23.69
CA ARG A 429 3.39 3.68 24.35
C ARG A 429 3.11 3.51 25.85
N TYR A 430 3.07 2.27 26.30
CA TYR A 430 2.95 1.89 27.71
C TYR A 430 4.31 2.03 28.41
N LEU A 431 4.39 2.77 29.52
CA LEU A 431 5.67 2.97 30.22
C LEU A 431 6.12 1.73 31.00
N SER A 432 5.18 0.91 31.45
CA SER A 432 5.46 -0.38 32.07
C SER A 432 5.83 -1.47 31.04
N ARG A 433 5.42 -1.31 29.78
CA ARG A 433 5.72 -2.20 28.64
C ARG A 433 6.11 -1.41 27.40
N PRO A 434 7.28 -0.72 27.41
CA PRO A 434 7.72 0.10 26.29
C PRO A 434 8.10 -0.73 25.05
N ASP A 435 8.20 -2.05 25.22
CA ASP A 435 8.38 -3.04 24.16
C ASP A 435 7.12 -3.31 23.34
N PHE A 436 5.95 -2.85 23.79
CA PHE A 436 4.68 -3.03 23.09
C PHE A 436 4.30 -1.81 22.24
N THR A 437 4.00 -2.07 20.96
CA THR A 437 3.44 -1.11 20.01
C THR A 437 2.20 -1.69 19.32
N PRO A 438 1.13 -1.98 20.08
CA PRO A 438 -0.09 -2.56 19.54
C PRO A 438 -0.77 -1.59 18.56
N PRO A 439 -1.40 -2.09 17.47
CA PRO A 439 -2.22 -1.27 16.60
C PRO A 439 -3.38 -0.61 17.35
N THR A 440 -3.70 0.63 17.01
CA THR A 440 -4.82 1.36 17.63
C THR A 440 -6.13 1.01 16.93
N LEU A 441 -7.21 0.89 17.71
CA LEU A 441 -8.57 0.74 17.17
C LEU A 441 -9.22 2.12 17.06
N ASN A 442 -9.53 2.56 15.85
CA ASN A 442 -10.29 3.78 15.59
C ASN A 442 -11.79 3.47 15.67
N ILE A 443 -12.36 3.63 16.85
CA ILE A 443 -13.76 3.34 17.15
C ILE A 443 -14.65 4.48 16.67
N THR A 444 -15.49 4.21 15.67
CA THR A 444 -16.42 5.21 15.10
C THR A 444 -17.83 5.07 15.66
N VAL A 445 -18.21 3.87 16.12
CA VAL A 445 -19.44 3.63 16.89
C VAL A 445 -19.04 2.95 18.19
N PRO A 446 -19.07 3.65 19.34
CA PRO A 446 -18.71 3.08 20.63
C PRO A 446 -19.69 1.99 21.08
N ALA A 447 -19.17 0.90 21.64
CA ALA A 447 -20.00 -0.17 22.17
C ALA A 447 -20.78 0.30 23.42
N PRO A 448 -22.08 -0.04 23.55
CA PRO A 448 -22.87 0.34 24.73
C PRO A 448 -22.35 -0.29 26.04
N ASN A 449 -21.67 -1.43 25.95
CA ASN A 449 -21.05 -2.12 27.09
C ASN A 449 -19.54 -2.31 26.86
N ALA A 450 -18.80 -1.21 26.74
CA ALA A 450 -17.39 -1.25 26.39
C ALA A 450 -16.48 -1.95 27.43
N ASN A 451 -16.91 -1.96 28.70
CA ASN A 451 -16.22 -2.56 29.84
C ASN A 451 -16.81 -3.92 30.28
N GLY A 452 -17.54 -4.60 29.39
CA GLY A 452 -18.13 -5.92 29.64
C GLY A 452 -17.10 -7.06 29.73
N SER A 453 -17.60 -8.29 29.70
CA SER A 453 -16.78 -9.52 29.68
C SER A 453 -16.38 -9.98 28.27
N GLU A 454 -16.92 -9.33 27.24
CA GLU A 454 -16.64 -9.63 25.84
C GLU A 454 -15.43 -8.83 25.35
N TYR A 455 -14.52 -9.50 24.67
CA TYR A 455 -13.30 -8.94 24.13
C TYR A 455 -13.21 -9.16 22.62
N VAL A 456 -12.50 -8.25 21.95
CA VAL A 456 -12.21 -8.32 20.52
C VAL A 456 -10.90 -9.07 20.30
N PHE A 457 -10.93 -10.09 19.46
CA PHE A 457 -9.79 -10.90 19.05
C PHE A 457 -9.45 -10.58 17.60
N VAL A 458 -8.25 -10.06 17.37
CA VAL A 458 -7.74 -9.73 16.04
C VAL A 458 -6.28 -10.11 15.92
N ALA A 459 -5.86 -10.46 14.72
CA ALA A 459 -4.46 -10.64 14.35
C ALA A 459 -4.07 -9.63 13.25
N PRO A 460 -3.86 -8.34 13.57
CA PRO A 460 -3.51 -7.31 12.62
C PRO A 460 -2.13 -7.53 11.99
N TYR A 461 -2.03 -7.24 10.69
CA TYR A 461 -0.79 -7.23 9.93
C TYR A 461 -0.84 -6.19 8.79
N SER A 462 0.31 -5.59 8.49
CA SER A 462 0.58 -4.78 7.29
C SER A 462 2.07 -4.44 7.25
N ASP A 463 2.55 -3.90 6.13
CA ASP A 463 3.91 -3.36 6.03
C ASP A 463 4.08 -2.03 6.80
N SER A 464 2.99 -1.44 7.30
CA SER A 464 2.97 -0.13 7.97
C SER A 464 2.99 -0.21 9.50
N ILE A 465 2.62 -1.36 10.08
CA ILE A 465 2.67 -1.56 11.53
C ILE A 465 3.97 -2.23 11.97
N GLN A 466 4.47 -1.86 13.14
CA GLN A 466 5.74 -2.38 13.66
C GLN A 466 5.61 -3.81 14.22
N GLN A 467 4.47 -4.12 14.84
CA GLN A 467 4.24 -5.38 15.54
C GLN A 467 2.94 -6.02 15.08
N GLY A 468 2.98 -6.71 13.93
CA GLY A 468 1.91 -7.63 13.54
C GLY A 468 1.86 -8.84 14.49
N GLY A 469 0.67 -9.32 14.82
CA GLY A 469 0.50 -10.42 15.77
C GLY A 469 -0.92 -10.52 16.32
N ALA A 470 -1.15 -11.46 17.24
CA ALA A 470 -2.43 -11.63 17.92
C ALA A 470 -2.61 -10.62 19.06
N TYR A 471 -3.79 -10.00 19.15
CA TYR A 471 -4.14 -9.05 20.19
C TYR A 471 -5.57 -9.27 20.70
N ILE A 472 -5.74 -9.07 22.01
CA ILE A 472 -7.04 -9.02 22.67
C ILE A 472 -7.27 -7.58 23.12
N TYR A 473 -8.38 -6.99 22.71
CA TYR A 473 -8.81 -5.65 23.11
C TYR A 473 -10.13 -5.69 23.86
N ARG A 474 -10.32 -4.72 24.76
CA ARG A 474 -11.65 -4.30 25.17
C ARG A 474 -12.35 -3.56 24.04
N LYS A 475 -13.68 -3.48 24.09
CA LYS A 475 -14.47 -2.77 23.07
C LYS A 475 -14.26 -1.25 23.09
N ASP A 476 -13.65 -0.68 24.12
CA ASP A 476 -13.18 0.72 24.14
C ASP A 476 -11.79 0.92 23.51
N GLY A 477 -11.16 -0.15 23.01
CA GLY A 477 -9.86 -0.10 22.35
C GLY A 477 -8.67 -0.28 23.30
N ASP A 478 -8.91 -0.44 24.60
CA ASP A 478 -7.85 -0.70 25.57
C ASP A 478 -7.26 -2.10 25.39
N LEU A 479 -5.92 -2.20 25.45
CA LEU A 479 -5.23 -3.47 25.31
C LEU A 479 -5.55 -4.39 26.51
N VAL A 480 -5.79 -5.67 26.23
CA VAL A 480 -5.86 -6.70 27.29
C VAL A 480 -4.64 -7.59 27.20
N TRP A 481 -4.34 -8.07 26.00
CA TRP A 481 -3.22 -8.98 25.75
C TRP A 481 -2.56 -8.70 24.41
N SER A 482 -1.23 -8.68 24.42
CA SER A 482 -0.37 -8.74 23.24
C SER A 482 0.27 -10.12 23.16
N GLY A 483 0.07 -10.80 22.03
CA GLY A 483 0.65 -12.11 21.72
C GLY A 483 2.05 -12.06 21.13
N ILE A 484 2.70 -10.89 21.11
CA ILE A 484 4.07 -10.74 20.64
C ILE A 484 5.00 -11.61 21.50
N GLY A 485 5.72 -12.52 20.84
CA GLY A 485 6.59 -13.50 21.49
C GLY A 485 5.91 -14.82 21.87
N TYR A 486 4.58 -14.94 21.73
CA TYR A 486 3.84 -16.19 21.95
C TYR A 486 3.64 -16.99 20.66
N TYR A 487 3.40 -16.30 19.55
CA TYR A 487 3.30 -16.90 18.21
C TYR A 487 4.47 -16.43 17.33
N ALA A 488 4.85 -17.27 16.36
CA ALA A 488 5.98 -17.01 15.47
C ALA A 488 5.54 -16.64 14.04
N GLY A 489 6.15 -15.60 13.47
CA GLY A 489 5.90 -15.19 12.09
C GLY A 489 4.55 -14.49 11.90
N PHE A 490 3.91 -14.75 10.76
CA PHE A 490 2.55 -14.29 10.48
C PHE A 490 1.54 -15.00 11.38
N VAL A 491 0.57 -14.26 11.92
CA VAL A 491 -0.49 -14.79 12.78
C VAL A 491 -1.85 -14.56 12.13
N GLY A 492 -2.70 -15.58 12.10
CA GLY A 492 -4.03 -15.52 11.50
C GLY A 492 -5.06 -16.32 12.29
N ASN A 493 -6.34 -16.13 11.96
CA ASN A 493 -7.47 -16.86 12.54
C ASN A 493 -7.46 -16.95 14.09
N PHE A 494 -7.14 -15.83 14.75
CA PHE A 494 -6.97 -15.77 16.22
C PHE A 494 -8.31 -15.60 16.95
N HIS A 495 -8.71 -16.59 17.75
CA HIS A 495 -9.91 -16.52 18.58
C HIS A 495 -9.93 -17.62 19.66
N PRO A 496 -10.81 -17.55 20.68
CA PRO A 496 -11.00 -18.66 21.60
C PRO A 496 -11.81 -19.79 20.98
N THR A 497 -11.55 -21.02 21.42
CA THR A 497 -12.28 -22.25 21.08
C THR A 497 -12.35 -23.18 22.29
N ILE A 498 -13.08 -24.29 22.18
CA ILE A 498 -13.17 -25.33 23.23
C ILE A 498 -12.40 -26.56 22.79
N TYR A 499 -11.38 -26.94 23.57
CA TYR A 499 -10.60 -28.15 23.38
C TYR A 499 -10.55 -28.96 24.68
N GLN A 500 -10.94 -30.23 24.63
CA GLN A 500 -11.03 -31.13 25.80
C GLN A 500 -11.79 -30.51 26.99
N GLY A 501 -12.92 -29.85 26.70
CA GLY A 501 -13.77 -29.20 27.69
C GLY A 501 -13.19 -27.92 28.32
N LYS A 502 -12.07 -27.40 27.81
CA LYS A 502 -11.43 -26.18 28.29
C LYS A 502 -11.44 -25.11 27.20
N THR A 503 -11.64 -23.86 27.60
CA THR A 503 -11.48 -22.71 26.72
C THR A 503 -9.99 -22.46 26.48
N VAL A 504 -9.58 -22.43 25.22
CA VAL A 504 -8.21 -22.18 24.77
C VAL A 504 -8.21 -21.12 23.67
N LEU A 505 -7.11 -20.41 23.47
CA LEU A 505 -6.90 -19.55 22.31
C LEU A 505 -6.33 -20.38 21.17
N GLN A 506 -6.86 -20.23 19.97
CA GLN A 506 -6.27 -20.75 18.75
C GLN A 506 -5.69 -19.62 17.90
N ALA A 507 -4.60 -19.90 17.19
CA ALA A 507 -4.14 -19.08 16.08
C ALA A 507 -3.34 -19.92 15.09
N TYR A 508 -3.39 -19.54 13.81
CA TYR A 508 -2.38 -19.93 12.85
C TYR A 508 -1.08 -19.18 13.12
N GLN A 509 0.06 -19.85 12.96
CA GLN A 509 1.38 -19.22 12.89
C GLN A 509 2.21 -19.77 11.71
N GLY A 510 2.94 -18.92 11.00
CA GLY A 510 3.79 -19.35 9.89
C GLY A 510 4.15 -18.25 8.91
N THR A 511 4.20 -18.59 7.62
CA THR A 511 4.32 -17.62 6.51
C THR A 511 3.03 -17.58 5.70
N ILE A 512 2.82 -16.47 4.99
CA ILE A 512 1.73 -16.30 4.04
C ILE A 512 2.32 -16.09 2.63
N ASP A 513 1.82 -16.84 1.66
CA ASP A 513 2.00 -16.52 0.25
C ASP A 513 1.07 -15.35 -0.09
N LEU A 514 1.64 -14.16 -0.26
CA LEU A 514 0.89 -12.95 -0.61
C LEU A 514 0.28 -13.01 -2.02
N THR A 515 0.71 -13.96 -2.85
CA THR A 515 0.22 -14.13 -4.22
C THR A 515 -1.17 -14.76 -4.24
N HIS A 516 -1.33 -15.89 -3.55
CA HIS A 516 -2.58 -16.65 -3.51
C HIS A 516 -3.37 -16.37 -2.22
N GLY A 517 -2.70 -15.98 -1.13
CA GLY A 517 -3.30 -15.84 0.20
C GLY A 517 -3.19 -17.10 1.06
N GLU A 518 -2.39 -18.09 0.64
CA GLU A 518 -2.24 -19.39 1.31
C GLU A 518 -1.19 -19.37 2.43
N GLY A 519 -1.36 -20.23 3.44
CA GLY A 519 -0.45 -20.39 4.56
C GLY A 519 0.50 -21.58 4.41
N VAL A 520 1.73 -21.41 4.85
CA VAL A 520 2.66 -22.51 5.14
C VAL A 520 3.05 -22.42 6.62
N GLY A 521 2.41 -23.23 7.46
CA GLY A 521 2.54 -23.08 8.91
C GLY A 521 1.80 -24.14 9.72
N GLN A 522 1.38 -23.76 10.93
CA GLN A 522 0.74 -24.65 11.91
C GLN A 522 -0.28 -23.88 12.75
N HIS A 523 -1.30 -24.56 13.23
CA HIS A 523 -2.25 -24.03 14.20
C HIS A 523 -1.81 -24.38 15.62
N VAL A 524 -1.82 -23.38 16.51
CA VAL A 524 -1.30 -23.48 17.87
C VAL A 524 -2.37 -23.06 18.87
N LEU A 525 -2.57 -23.90 19.89
CA LEU A 525 -3.50 -23.64 21.00
C LEU A 525 -2.76 -23.21 22.26
N LEU A 526 -3.23 -22.14 22.91
CA LEU A 526 -2.77 -21.65 24.20
C LEU A 526 -3.87 -21.73 25.26
N ASP A 527 -3.55 -22.07 26.51
CA ASP A 527 -4.51 -22.07 27.61
C ASP A 527 -4.79 -20.64 28.14
N GLN A 528 -5.62 -20.53 29.16
CA GLN A 528 -5.95 -19.26 29.84
C GLN A 528 -4.75 -18.61 30.55
N ASN A 529 -3.67 -19.36 30.72
CA ASN A 529 -2.40 -18.87 31.27
C ASN A 529 -1.42 -18.45 30.16
N TYR A 530 -1.88 -18.46 28.91
CA TYR A 530 -1.10 -18.22 27.69
C TYR A 530 0.05 -19.21 27.49
N LYS A 531 -0.09 -20.42 28.03
CA LYS A 531 0.88 -21.51 27.83
C LYS A 531 0.45 -22.39 26.68
N HIS A 532 1.45 -22.86 25.93
CA HIS A 532 1.26 -23.82 24.86
C HIS A 532 0.54 -25.08 25.36
N VAL A 533 -0.52 -25.47 24.64
CA VAL A 533 -1.30 -26.69 24.88
C VAL A 533 -0.96 -27.73 23.82
N VAL A 534 -1.11 -27.36 22.55
CA VAL A 534 -0.86 -28.26 21.41
C VAL A 534 -0.53 -27.45 20.16
N THR A 535 0.32 -28.02 19.32
CA THR A 535 0.52 -27.61 17.93
C THR A 535 -0.06 -28.70 17.07
N ALA A 536 -1.11 -28.37 16.32
CA ALA A 536 -1.82 -29.33 15.49
C ALA A 536 -0.94 -29.85 14.35
N LYS A 537 -1.02 -31.14 14.07
CA LYS A 537 -0.32 -31.81 12.96
C LYS A 537 -1.35 -32.53 12.13
N THR A 538 -1.46 -32.13 10.87
CA THR A 538 -2.41 -32.74 9.94
C THR A 538 -1.93 -34.11 9.47
N GLY A 539 -2.84 -34.93 8.96
CA GLY A 539 -2.56 -36.27 8.47
C GLY A 539 -1.70 -36.25 7.21
N ASN A 540 -1.08 -37.40 6.88
CA ASN A 540 -0.28 -37.59 5.65
C ASN A 540 0.88 -36.60 5.47
N HIS A 541 1.33 -35.95 6.55
CA HIS A 541 2.36 -34.89 6.53
C HIS A 541 1.98 -33.66 5.68
N HIS A 542 0.70 -33.43 5.46
CA HIS A 542 0.25 -32.20 4.83
C HIS A 542 0.54 -30.97 5.70
N ILE A 543 0.68 -29.83 5.05
CA ILE A 543 0.92 -28.55 5.72
C ILE A 543 -0.41 -27.79 5.72
N PRO A 544 -0.96 -27.46 6.91
CA PRO A 544 -2.19 -26.68 7.00
C PRO A 544 -1.96 -25.23 6.56
N SER A 545 -3.00 -24.64 5.99
CA SER A 545 -3.04 -23.23 5.60
C SER A 545 -3.75 -22.37 6.68
N ILE A 546 -3.98 -21.08 6.39
CA ILE A 546 -4.37 -20.04 7.37
C ILE A 546 -5.87 -19.89 7.64
N HIS A 547 -6.72 -20.34 6.73
CA HIS A 547 -8.12 -19.94 6.57
C HIS A 547 -9.02 -20.60 7.60
N GLU A 548 -8.84 -21.90 7.86
CA GLU A 548 -9.73 -22.69 8.68
C GLU A 548 -8.98 -23.48 9.75
N PHE A 549 -9.54 -23.46 10.96
CA PHE A 549 -9.21 -24.38 12.02
C PHE A 549 -10.42 -24.44 12.94
N THR A 550 -11.37 -25.31 12.63
CA THR A 550 -12.59 -25.46 13.43
C THR A 550 -12.49 -26.71 14.28
N VAL A 551 -12.48 -26.55 15.61
CA VAL A 551 -12.44 -27.67 16.55
C VAL A 551 -13.83 -28.32 16.63
N VAL A 552 -13.88 -29.62 16.38
CA VAL A 552 -15.10 -30.43 16.40
C VAL A 552 -15.09 -31.32 17.64
N ASN A 553 -16.19 -31.27 18.40
CA ASN A 553 -16.40 -32.06 19.63
C ASN A 553 -15.28 -31.92 20.70
N GLY A 554 -14.41 -30.92 20.59
CA GLY A 554 -13.28 -30.70 21.49
C GLY A 554 -12.11 -31.68 21.31
N GLU A 555 -12.08 -32.48 20.23
CA GLU A 555 -11.08 -33.53 20.02
C GLU A 555 -10.45 -33.49 18.63
N SER A 556 -11.24 -33.36 17.57
CA SER A 556 -10.77 -33.25 16.18
C SER A 556 -10.80 -31.80 15.67
N ALA A 557 -10.12 -31.52 14.56
CA ALA A 557 -10.18 -30.23 13.89
C ALA A 557 -10.35 -30.38 12.37
N LEU A 558 -11.09 -29.43 11.79
CA LEU A 558 -11.21 -29.21 10.35
C LEU A 558 -10.16 -28.21 9.91
N VAL A 559 -9.43 -28.49 8.84
CA VAL A 559 -8.39 -27.60 8.31
C VAL A 559 -8.31 -27.70 6.79
N GLU A 560 -8.02 -26.60 6.12
CA GLU A 560 -7.72 -26.58 4.69
C GLU A 560 -6.23 -26.76 4.41
N ILE A 561 -5.94 -27.39 3.29
CA ILE A 561 -4.59 -27.78 2.86
C ILE A 561 -4.47 -27.44 1.36
N TYR A 562 -3.29 -26.98 0.96
CA TYR A 562 -2.96 -26.74 -0.44
C TYR A 562 -1.73 -27.55 -0.84
N VAL A 563 -1.85 -28.30 -1.93
CA VAL A 563 -0.78 -29.17 -2.44
C VAL A 563 -0.49 -28.80 -3.89
N PRO A 564 0.70 -28.23 -4.19
CA PRO A 564 1.17 -28.08 -5.55
C PRO A 564 1.19 -29.43 -6.27
N THR A 565 0.37 -29.57 -7.30
CA THR A 565 0.13 -30.83 -8.00
C THR A 565 0.49 -30.67 -9.47
N VAL A 566 1.22 -31.67 -10.01
CA VAL A 566 1.52 -31.72 -11.44
C VAL A 566 0.28 -32.20 -12.19
N ALA A 567 -0.20 -31.41 -13.13
CA ALA A 567 -1.38 -31.73 -13.94
C ALA A 567 -1.16 -31.33 -15.41
N ASN A 568 -1.84 -32.01 -16.33
CA ASN A 568 -1.90 -31.58 -17.72
C ASN A 568 -2.85 -30.39 -17.84
N LEU A 569 -2.32 -29.19 -18.07
CA LEU A 569 -3.13 -27.97 -18.12
C LEU A 569 -3.57 -27.57 -19.53
N THR A 570 -3.26 -28.37 -20.55
CA THR A 570 -3.58 -28.05 -21.95
C THR A 570 -5.08 -27.94 -22.21
N GLU A 571 -5.88 -28.73 -21.51
CA GLU A 571 -7.36 -28.70 -21.60
C GLU A 571 -7.95 -27.39 -21.07
N TYR A 572 -7.20 -26.64 -20.25
CA TYR A 572 -7.61 -25.35 -19.68
C TYR A 572 -6.91 -24.16 -20.36
N GLY A 573 -6.38 -24.36 -21.57
CA GLY A 573 -5.70 -23.33 -22.36
C GLY A 573 -4.21 -23.16 -22.06
N GLY A 574 -3.63 -24.03 -21.23
CA GLY A 574 -2.20 -24.03 -20.94
C GLY A 574 -1.33 -24.61 -22.06
N ASN A 575 -0.03 -24.34 -22.04
CA ASN A 575 0.95 -24.97 -22.92
C ASN A 575 1.81 -26.02 -22.17
N SER A 576 2.70 -26.71 -22.88
CA SER A 576 3.51 -27.81 -22.32
C SER A 576 4.44 -27.41 -21.17
N SER A 577 4.74 -26.12 -21.00
CA SER A 577 5.54 -25.61 -19.85
C SER A 577 4.70 -25.30 -18.61
N GLN A 578 3.37 -25.22 -18.73
CA GLN A 578 2.45 -24.94 -17.63
C GLN A 578 1.89 -26.25 -17.10
N GLN A 579 2.39 -26.70 -15.95
CA GLN A 579 2.12 -28.03 -15.40
C GLN A 579 1.72 -28.02 -13.93
N TRP A 580 1.68 -26.85 -13.28
CA TRP A 580 1.49 -26.74 -11.82
C TRP A 580 0.12 -26.16 -11.48
N LEU A 581 -0.67 -26.94 -10.72
CA LEU A 581 -1.99 -26.58 -10.23
C LEU A 581 -2.01 -26.63 -8.70
N GLY A 582 -2.69 -25.67 -8.07
CA GLY A 582 -2.89 -25.62 -6.63
C GLY A 582 -4.05 -26.52 -6.26
N ASN A 583 -3.76 -27.73 -5.76
CA ASN A 583 -4.80 -28.66 -5.37
C ASN A 583 -5.29 -28.34 -3.95
N GLY A 584 -6.56 -27.99 -3.80
CA GLY A 584 -7.20 -27.74 -2.51
C GLY A 584 -7.74 -29.02 -1.88
N LEU A 585 -7.36 -29.25 -0.62
CA LEU A 585 -7.85 -30.34 0.20
C LEU A 585 -8.43 -29.77 1.50
N PHE A 586 -9.25 -30.57 2.18
CA PHE A 586 -9.46 -30.38 3.61
C PHE A 586 -9.37 -31.70 4.35
N GLN A 587 -9.04 -31.62 5.64
CA GLN A 587 -9.00 -32.77 6.53
C GLN A 587 -9.82 -32.53 7.79
N GLU A 588 -10.39 -33.61 8.31
CA GLU A 588 -10.66 -33.77 9.73
C GLU A 588 -9.63 -34.71 10.34
N PHE A 589 -9.04 -34.33 11.47
CA PHE A 589 -8.03 -35.14 12.16
C PHE A 589 -8.10 -34.95 13.67
N ASP A 590 -7.69 -35.95 14.45
CA ASP A 590 -7.54 -35.83 15.90
C ASP A 590 -6.40 -34.84 16.22
N ILE A 591 -6.69 -33.77 16.96
CA ILE A 591 -5.75 -32.67 17.21
C ILE A 591 -4.51 -33.16 17.98
N ARG A 592 -4.66 -34.16 18.85
CA ARG A 592 -3.61 -34.67 19.73
C ARG A 592 -2.70 -35.66 19.02
N THR A 593 -3.27 -36.60 18.28
CA THR A 593 -2.52 -37.70 17.64
C THR A 593 -2.10 -37.35 16.21
N GLY A 594 -2.84 -36.46 15.54
CA GLY A 594 -2.71 -36.21 14.11
C GLY A 594 -3.30 -37.32 13.25
N GLU A 595 -4.05 -38.26 13.85
CA GLU A 595 -4.71 -39.33 13.11
C GLU A 595 -5.83 -38.77 12.23
N LEU A 596 -5.80 -39.16 10.97
CA LEU A 596 -6.77 -38.72 9.98
C LEU A 596 -8.13 -39.37 10.24
N VAL A 597 -9.19 -38.54 10.29
CA VAL A 597 -10.59 -38.98 10.35
C VAL A 597 -11.19 -38.98 8.95
N PHE A 598 -10.96 -37.90 8.20
CA PHE A 598 -11.48 -37.73 6.85
C PHE A 598 -10.55 -36.82 6.03
N GLU A 599 -10.40 -37.09 4.74
CA GLU A 599 -9.70 -36.23 3.79
C GLU A 599 -10.53 -36.11 2.53
N TRP A 600 -10.67 -34.88 2.04
CA TRP A 600 -11.36 -34.59 0.80
C TRP A 600 -10.42 -33.85 -0.14
N ASN A 601 -10.44 -34.26 -1.40
CA ASN A 601 -9.57 -33.74 -2.44
C ASN A 601 -10.40 -33.11 -3.56
N SER A 602 -10.20 -31.82 -3.80
CA SER A 602 -11.00 -31.08 -4.77
C SER A 602 -10.97 -31.67 -6.17
N LEU A 603 -9.84 -32.21 -6.63
CA LEU A 603 -9.70 -32.78 -7.97
C LEU A 603 -10.55 -34.03 -8.20
N ASP A 604 -10.99 -34.71 -7.15
CA ASP A 604 -11.85 -35.90 -7.27
C ASP A 604 -13.32 -35.52 -7.51
N HIS A 605 -13.69 -34.25 -7.28
CA HIS A 605 -15.09 -33.82 -7.19
C HIS A 605 -15.42 -32.53 -7.94
N LEU A 606 -14.42 -31.67 -8.22
CA LEU A 606 -14.57 -30.38 -8.87
C LEU A 606 -13.73 -30.32 -10.15
N ASP A 607 -14.35 -29.83 -11.22
CA ASP A 607 -13.67 -29.60 -12.51
C ASP A 607 -13.01 -28.21 -12.52
N PRO A 608 -11.67 -28.12 -12.69
CA PRO A 608 -10.97 -26.85 -12.77
C PRO A 608 -11.47 -25.89 -13.85
N ALA A 609 -12.08 -26.39 -14.93
CA ALA A 609 -12.65 -25.55 -15.99
C ALA A 609 -13.77 -24.62 -15.51
N ASN A 610 -14.40 -24.94 -14.37
CA ASN A 610 -15.47 -24.13 -13.80
C ASN A 610 -14.99 -23.03 -12.86
N SER A 611 -13.68 -22.91 -12.65
CA SER A 611 -13.09 -21.83 -11.86
C SER A 611 -13.25 -20.47 -12.55
N TRP A 612 -13.59 -19.46 -11.77
CA TRP A 612 -13.61 -18.06 -12.20
C TRP A 612 -12.21 -17.44 -12.17
N ASN A 613 -11.24 -18.09 -11.51
CA ASN A 613 -9.84 -17.71 -11.59
C ASN A 613 -9.17 -18.50 -12.71
N LEU A 614 -8.93 -17.87 -13.85
CA LEU A 614 -8.40 -18.55 -15.04
C LEU A 614 -6.89 -18.81 -14.95
N LEU A 615 -6.43 -19.89 -15.59
CA LEU A 615 -4.99 -20.15 -15.78
C LEU A 615 -4.32 -18.96 -16.47
N GLY A 616 -3.22 -18.46 -15.90
CA GLY A 616 -2.50 -17.29 -16.43
C GLY A 616 -3.16 -15.94 -16.14
N SER A 617 -4.20 -15.88 -15.29
CA SER A 617 -4.87 -14.63 -14.90
C SER A 617 -3.97 -13.62 -14.15
N SER A 618 -2.81 -14.09 -13.67
CA SER A 618 -1.74 -13.31 -13.08
C SER A 618 -0.41 -14.06 -13.22
N PRO A 619 0.76 -13.40 -13.01
CA PRO A 619 2.05 -14.09 -12.94
C PRO A 619 2.09 -15.20 -11.88
N GLY A 620 1.34 -15.03 -10.79
CA GLY A 620 1.16 -16.03 -9.74
C GLY A 620 0.41 -17.27 -10.20
N ASN A 621 -0.65 -17.09 -11.00
CA ASN A 621 -1.47 -18.18 -11.52
C ASN A 621 -0.95 -18.76 -12.85
N SER A 622 0.35 -18.63 -13.15
CA SER A 622 0.88 -18.99 -14.47
C SER A 622 0.98 -20.50 -14.70
N GLY A 623 1.01 -21.32 -13.65
CA GLY A 623 1.21 -22.77 -13.72
C GLY A 623 2.63 -23.20 -14.08
N LEU A 624 3.62 -22.28 -14.08
CA LEU A 624 4.98 -22.54 -14.54
C LEU A 624 5.90 -23.16 -13.48
N SER A 625 5.57 -23.04 -12.19
CA SER A 625 6.37 -23.59 -11.09
C SER A 625 5.49 -23.88 -9.86
N THR A 626 6.06 -24.59 -8.87
CA THR A 626 5.40 -24.83 -7.57
C THR A 626 5.08 -23.57 -6.78
N ALA A 627 5.78 -22.46 -7.05
CA ALA A 627 5.50 -21.15 -6.43
C ALA A 627 4.49 -20.32 -7.25
N GLN A 628 4.10 -20.80 -8.43
CA GLN A 628 3.20 -20.13 -9.37
C GLN A 628 2.10 -21.08 -9.83
N THR A 629 1.59 -21.89 -8.90
CA THR A 629 0.49 -22.81 -9.17
C THR A 629 -0.75 -22.06 -9.64
N TRP A 630 -1.52 -22.65 -10.54
CA TRP A 630 -2.86 -22.15 -10.81
C TRP A 630 -3.80 -22.46 -9.64
N ASP A 631 -4.19 -21.44 -8.88
CA ASP A 631 -5.14 -21.54 -7.77
C ASP A 631 -6.57 -21.49 -8.30
N TYR A 632 -7.10 -22.65 -8.68
CA TYR A 632 -8.41 -22.75 -9.30
C TYR A 632 -9.55 -22.86 -8.28
N VAL A 633 -9.30 -23.37 -7.06
CA VAL A 633 -10.36 -23.74 -6.10
C VAL A 633 -10.46 -22.86 -4.88
N HIS A 634 -9.36 -22.39 -4.32
CA HIS A 634 -9.28 -21.59 -3.10
C HIS A 634 -10.38 -21.77 -2.03
N LEU A 635 -10.11 -22.61 -1.04
CA LEU A 635 -10.99 -22.93 0.08
C LEU A 635 -10.85 -21.91 1.21
N ASN A 636 -11.97 -21.32 1.65
CA ASN A 636 -11.98 -20.24 2.65
C ASN A 636 -12.56 -20.63 4.01
N SER A 637 -13.36 -21.69 4.05
CA SER A 637 -13.96 -22.19 5.28
C SER A 637 -14.45 -23.61 5.14
N ILE A 638 -14.38 -24.35 6.23
CA ILE A 638 -14.96 -25.68 6.40
C ILE A 638 -15.73 -25.70 7.72
N ASP A 639 -16.94 -26.24 7.71
CA ASP A 639 -17.74 -26.52 8.89
C ASP A 639 -18.30 -27.95 8.82
N LYS A 640 -18.78 -28.50 9.94
CA LYS A 640 -19.34 -29.86 10.00
C LYS A 640 -20.72 -29.85 10.65
N ASP A 641 -21.65 -30.59 10.08
CA ASP A 641 -22.99 -30.77 10.67
C ASP A 641 -23.08 -31.96 11.64
N ASP A 642 -24.20 -32.05 12.35
CA ASP A 642 -24.47 -33.11 13.32
C ASP A 642 -24.63 -34.50 12.67
N GLU A 643 -24.89 -34.56 11.37
CA GLU A 643 -24.95 -35.80 10.58
C GLU A 643 -23.56 -36.26 10.11
N GLY A 644 -22.54 -35.43 10.30
CA GLY A 644 -21.16 -35.69 9.93
C GLY A 644 -20.76 -35.23 8.52
N ASN A 645 -21.63 -34.52 7.80
CA ASN A 645 -21.33 -33.92 6.51
C ASN A 645 -20.57 -32.59 6.68
N TYR A 646 -19.88 -32.17 5.61
CA TYR A 646 -19.06 -30.96 5.64
C TYR A 646 -19.66 -29.86 4.77
N LEU A 647 -19.53 -28.61 5.22
CA LEU A 647 -19.87 -27.41 4.48
C LEU A 647 -18.58 -26.70 4.09
N ILE A 648 -18.28 -26.56 2.81
CA ILE A 648 -17.08 -25.88 2.33
C ILE A 648 -17.41 -24.65 1.49
N SER A 649 -16.60 -23.60 1.65
CA SER A 649 -16.65 -22.42 0.79
C SER A 649 -15.45 -22.38 -0.15
N SER A 650 -15.71 -22.22 -1.44
CA SER A 650 -14.70 -21.97 -2.47
C SER A 650 -14.95 -20.61 -3.12
N ARG A 651 -13.98 -19.70 -3.00
CA ARG A 651 -14.13 -18.34 -3.54
C ARG A 651 -13.95 -18.26 -5.04
N HIS A 652 -13.05 -19.06 -5.61
CA HIS A 652 -12.81 -19.04 -7.05
C HIS A 652 -13.91 -19.74 -7.84
N PHE A 653 -14.78 -20.50 -7.19
CA PHE A 653 -16.04 -20.97 -7.78
C PHE A 653 -17.24 -20.08 -7.39
N SER A 654 -17.05 -19.13 -6.47
CA SER A 654 -18.14 -18.39 -5.81
C SER A 654 -19.29 -19.31 -5.36
N THR A 655 -18.94 -20.48 -4.83
CA THR A 655 -19.87 -21.57 -4.51
C THR A 655 -19.62 -22.13 -3.11
N ILE A 656 -20.70 -22.41 -2.39
CA ILE A 656 -20.71 -23.16 -1.12
C ILE A 656 -21.24 -24.57 -1.40
N TYR A 657 -20.57 -25.59 -0.87
CA TYR A 657 -20.89 -27.00 -1.11
C TYR A 657 -21.21 -27.72 0.20
N LYS A 658 -22.23 -28.57 0.20
CA LYS A 658 -22.37 -29.64 1.19
C LYS A 658 -21.77 -30.93 0.65
N ILE A 659 -20.87 -31.52 1.41
CA ILE A 659 -20.07 -32.70 1.08
C ILE A 659 -20.50 -33.84 2.00
N ASN A 660 -20.78 -35.00 1.42
CA ASN A 660 -21.10 -36.21 2.16
C ASN A 660 -19.90 -36.66 2.99
N GLY A 661 -20.09 -36.79 4.31
CA GLY A 661 -19.02 -37.13 5.24
C GLY A 661 -18.51 -38.57 5.17
N THR A 662 -19.15 -39.43 4.37
CA THR A 662 -18.77 -40.85 4.22
C THR A 662 -17.96 -41.09 2.96
N ASP A 663 -18.35 -40.49 1.82
CA ASP A 663 -17.76 -40.77 0.50
C ASP A 663 -17.23 -39.54 -0.24
N GLY A 664 -17.36 -38.34 0.33
CA GLY A 664 -16.88 -37.09 -0.27
C GLY A 664 -17.74 -36.55 -1.42
N SER A 665 -18.85 -37.22 -1.78
CA SER A 665 -19.73 -36.77 -2.85
C SER A 665 -20.41 -35.44 -2.53
N ILE A 666 -20.64 -34.61 -3.54
CA ILE A 666 -21.35 -33.33 -3.38
C ILE A 666 -22.85 -33.60 -3.24
N ILE A 667 -23.43 -33.22 -2.11
CA ILE A 667 -24.86 -33.32 -1.83
C ILE A 667 -25.61 -32.17 -2.52
N TRP A 668 -25.16 -30.93 -2.30
CA TRP A 668 -25.75 -29.74 -2.93
C TRP A 668 -24.74 -28.61 -3.12
N ARG A 669 -25.11 -27.62 -3.96
CA ARG A 669 -24.29 -26.45 -4.29
C ARG A 669 -25.11 -25.16 -4.20
N LEU A 670 -24.61 -24.16 -3.51
CA LEU A 670 -25.22 -22.82 -3.46
C LEU A 670 -24.31 -21.81 -4.16
N GLY A 671 -24.86 -21.02 -5.09
CA GLY A 671 -24.10 -20.03 -5.86
C GLY A 671 -23.33 -20.61 -7.06
N GLY A 672 -22.48 -19.77 -7.65
CA GLY A 672 -21.68 -20.07 -8.84
C GLY A 672 -22.50 -20.47 -10.08
N ASN A 673 -21.84 -21.18 -11.00
CA ASN A 673 -22.43 -21.58 -12.28
C ASN A 673 -23.34 -22.82 -12.20
N HIS A 674 -23.37 -23.50 -11.05
CA HIS A 674 -23.97 -24.83 -10.91
C HIS A 674 -24.77 -24.98 -9.60
N SER A 675 -25.47 -23.93 -9.17
CA SER A 675 -26.29 -24.03 -7.96
C SER A 675 -27.41 -25.07 -8.14
N THR A 676 -27.64 -25.86 -7.10
CA THR A 676 -28.78 -26.78 -6.98
C THR A 676 -30.06 -26.06 -6.55
N PHE A 677 -29.97 -24.80 -6.13
CA PHE A 677 -31.10 -24.02 -5.66
C PHE A 677 -31.42 -22.90 -6.64
N THR A 678 -32.71 -22.58 -6.77
CA THR A 678 -33.16 -21.31 -7.32
C THR A 678 -33.03 -20.24 -6.24
N GLN A 679 -32.28 -19.17 -6.50
CA GLN A 679 -32.01 -18.09 -5.55
C GLN A 679 -32.30 -16.71 -6.18
N ASP A 680 -32.78 -15.77 -5.36
CA ASP A 680 -33.11 -14.39 -5.75
C ASP A 680 -32.02 -13.37 -5.36
N PHE A 681 -30.86 -13.88 -4.95
CA PHE A 681 -29.71 -13.08 -4.51
C PHE A 681 -28.42 -13.57 -5.16
N THR A 682 -27.45 -12.68 -5.26
CA THR A 682 -26.09 -12.96 -5.74
C THR A 682 -25.09 -12.79 -4.61
N PHE A 683 -24.01 -13.55 -4.63
CA PHE A 683 -22.86 -13.42 -3.75
C PHE A 683 -21.64 -13.99 -4.47
N GLY A 684 -20.45 -13.74 -3.93
CA GLY A 684 -19.28 -14.48 -4.37
C GLY A 684 -18.01 -14.09 -3.65
N PHE A 685 -16.96 -14.83 -3.98
CA PHE A 685 -15.66 -14.75 -3.31
C PHE A 685 -15.69 -14.96 -1.78
N GLN A 686 -16.74 -15.63 -1.30
CA GLN A 686 -17.21 -15.68 0.08
C GLN A 686 -16.30 -16.45 1.05
N HIS A 687 -16.38 -16.09 2.34
CA HIS A 687 -15.64 -16.71 3.45
C HIS A 687 -16.58 -17.13 4.58
N ASP A 688 -16.05 -17.91 5.51
CA ASP A 688 -16.68 -18.21 6.80
C ASP A 688 -18.12 -18.74 6.70
N ALA A 689 -18.34 -19.67 5.77
CA ALA A 689 -19.61 -20.38 5.67
C ALA A 689 -19.78 -21.33 6.86
N ARG A 690 -20.93 -21.26 7.52
CA ARG A 690 -21.22 -22.04 8.74
C ARG A 690 -22.66 -22.51 8.82
N TRP A 691 -22.85 -23.67 9.43
CA TRP A 691 -24.15 -24.20 9.84
C TRP A 691 -24.76 -23.41 10.98
N ARG A 692 -26.03 -23.02 10.86
CA ARG A 692 -26.80 -22.32 11.92
C ARG A 692 -27.89 -23.21 12.51
N SER A 693 -28.68 -23.85 11.65
CA SER A 693 -29.70 -24.81 12.06
C SER A 693 -30.07 -25.74 10.92
N GLN A 694 -30.50 -26.94 11.27
CA GLN A 694 -31.02 -27.94 10.33
C GLN A 694 -32.30 -28.53 10.90
N SER A 695 -33.33 -28.65 10.07
CA SER A 695 -34.61 -29.28 10.43
C SER A 695 -35.26 -29.85 9.17
N ASP A 696 -35.48 -31.17 9.13
CA ASP A 696 -36.05 -31.90 8.00
C ASP A 696 -35.55 -31.39 6.63
N ASN A 697 -36.36 -30.59 5.92
CA ASN A 697 -36.06 -30.09 4.58
C ASN A 697 -35.54 -28.64 4.55
N ILE A 698 -35.25 -28.04 5.71
CA ILE A 698 -34.78 -26.67 5.85
C ILE A 698 -33.39 -26.65 6.51
N GLU A 699 -32.48 -25.97 5.83
CA GLU A 699 -31.11 -25.78 6.26
C GLU A 699 -30.82 -24.26 6.31
N VAL A 700 -30.28 -23.75 7.41
CA VAL A 700 -29.90 -22.34 7.55
C VAL A 700 -28.40 -22.23 7.72
N ILE A 701 -27.77 -21.43 6.86
CA ILE A 701 -26.33 -21.16 6.90
C ILE A 701 -26.07 -19.67 7.00
N SER A 702 -24.92 -19.31 7.56
CA SER A 702 -24.38 -17.94 7.48
C SER A 702 -23.07 -17.93 6.72
N PHE A 703 -22.74 -16.83 6.05
CA PHE A 703 -21.42 -16.62 5.44
C PHE A 703 -21.11 -15.14 5.25
N PHE A 704 -19.83 -14.85 5.07
CA PHE A 704 -19.33 -13.54 4.70
C PHE A 704 -19.23 -13.43 3.17
N ASP A 705 -20.06 -12.58 2.58
CA ASP A 705 -20.05 -12.24 1.16
C ASP A 705 -19.12 -11.04 0.92
N ASN A 706 -17.97 -11.32 0.33
CA ASN A 706 -17.01 -10.28 -0.07
C ASN A 706 -17.55 -9.40 -1.20
N SER A 707 -18.51 -9.91 -1.99
CA SER A 707 -19.11 -9.22 -3.13
C SER A 707 -18.13 -8.85 -4.26
N GLY A 708 -16.85 -9.30 -4.22
CA GLY A 708 -15.87 -9.01 -5.27
C GLY A 708 -14.41 -9.32 -4.89
N ASN A 709 -13.49 -9.10 -5.83
CA ASN A 709 -12.04 -9.39 -5.69
C ASN A 709 -11.11 -8.43 -6.49
N ASP A 710 -11.45 -7.14 -6.56
CA ASP A 710 -10.81 -6.07 -7.39
C ASP A 710 -11.00 -6.17 -8.88
N LYS A 711 -10.97 -7.39 -9.44
CA LYS A 711 -11.19 -7.61 -10.87
C LYS A 711 -12.68 -7.75 -11.18
N THR A 712 -13.42 -8.33 -10.25
CA THR A 712 -14.85 -8.60 -10.37
C THR A 712 -15.59 -7.96 -9.21
N THR A 713 -16.69 -7.26 -9.51
CA THR A 713 -17.64 -6.76 -8.52
C THR A 713 -18.99 -7.41 -8.79
N ILE A 714 -19.53 -8.10 -7.79
CA ILE A 714 -20.84 -8.78 -7.82
C ILE A 714 -21.89 -7.89 -7.16
N ASN A 715 -21.53 -7.26 -6.03
CA ASN A 715 -22.32 -6.23 -5.37
C ASN A 715 -21.38 -5.10 -4.90
N ASP A 716 -21.94 -3.89 -4.71
CA ASP A 716 -21.17 -2.68 -4.39
C ASP A 716 -20.50 -2.71 -3.00
N VAL A 717 -21.02 -3.52 -2.09
CA VAL A 717 -20.63 -3.56 -0.67
C VAL A 717 -20.56 -4.99 -0.15
N SER A 718 -19.64 -5.25 0.79
CA SER A 718 -19.53 -6.55 1.45
C SER A 718 -20.65 -6.72 2.48
N ARG A 719 -21.02 -7.97 2.74
CA ARG A 719 -22.21 -8.28 3.54
C ARG A 719 -21.99 -9.56 4.33
N ALA A 720 -22.58 -9.65 5.50
CA ALA A 720 -22.83 -10.94 6.13
C ALA A 720 -24.25 -11.39 5.81
N LEU A 721 -24.39 -12.60 5.27
CA LEU A 721 -25.66 -13.17 4.86
C LEU A 721 -26.01 -14.35 5.76
N ILE A 722 -27.30 -14.43 6.11
CA ILE A 722 -27.91 -15.65 6.63
C ILE A 722 -28.94 -16.07 5.59
N VAL A 723 -28.82 -17.31 5.13
CA VAL A 723 -29.60 -17.87 4.03
C VAL A 723 -30.31 -19.12 4.50
N GLN A 724 -31.58 -19.22 4.16
CA GLN A 724 -32.37 -20.43 4.31
C GLN A 724 -32.42 -21.18 2.99
N LEU A 725 -32.10 -22.47 3.04
CA LEU A 725 -32.16 -23.44 1.96
C LEU A 725 -33.36 -24.35 2.20
N ASN A 726 -34.26 -24.42 1.23
CA ASN A 726 -35.41 -25.31 1.24
C ASN A 726 -35.20 -26.41 0.20
N HIS A 727 -35.01 -27.63 0.69
CA HIS A 727 -34.76 -28.83 -0.11
C HIS A 727 -36.02 -29.40 -0.77
N THR A 728 -37.21 -29.08 -0.26
CA THR A 728 -38.48 -29.52 -0.84
C THR A 728 -38.70 -28.86 -2.20
N ASP A 729 -38.48 -27.54 -2.25
CA ASP A 729 -38.73 -26.72 -3.44
C ASP A 729 -37.44 -26.36 -4.20
N SER A 730 -36.28 -26.80 -3.69
CA SER A 730 -34.95 -26.44 -4.18
C SER A 730 -34.78 -24.92 -4.32
N THR A 731 -35.14 -24.16 -3.29
CA THR A 731 -35.01 -22.70 -3.24
C THR A 731 -34.05 -22.24 -2.15
N ALA A 732 -33.37 -21.13 -2.37
CA ALA A 732 -32.55 -20.46 -1.37
C ALA A 732 -32.96 -18.99 -1.27
N SER A 733 -33.08 -18.48 -0.04
CA SER A 733 -33.52 -17.10 0.22
C SER A 733 -32.74 -16.47 1.37
N VAL A 734 -32.46 -15.18 1.26
CA VAL A 734 -31.80 -14.41 2.32
C VAL A 734 -32.79 -14.14 3.45
N VAL A 735 -32.53 -14.66 4.64
CA VAL A 735 -33.33 -14.37 5.84
C VAL A 735 -32.80 -13.18 6.61
N ARG A 736 -31.48 -12.89 6.50
CA ARG A 736 -30.87 -11.70 7.08
C ARG A 736 -29.67 -11.24 6.28
N LYS A 737 -29.54 -9.93 6.15
CA LYS A 737 -28.45 -9.25 5.43
C LYS A 737 -27.92 -8.11 6.29
N ALA A 738 -26.74 -8.28 6.86
CA ALA A 738 -26.01 -7.21 7.52
C ALA A 738 -25.00 -6.62 6.53
N THR A 739 -25.33 -5.45 5.98
CA THR A 739 -24.48 -4.73 5.03
C THR A 739 -23.36 -3.99 5.76
N ALA A 740 -22.17 -3.94 5.16
CA ALA A 740 -21.06 -3.20 5.74
C ALA A 740 -21.40 -1.71 5.95
N PRO A 741 -21.13 -1.13 7.13
CA PRO A 741 -21.21 0.32 7.32
C PRO A 741 -20.17 1.01 6.44
N TYR A 742 -20.39 2.30 6.12
CA TYR A 742 -19.45 3.13 5.34
C TYR A 742 -19.13 2.58 3.94
N ASP A 743 -20.03 1.79 3.36
CA ASP A 743 -19.88 1.17 2.05
C ASP A 743 -18.57 0.36 1.91
N LEU A 744 -18.13 -0.28 3.00
CA LEU A 744 -16.89 -1.05 2.99
C LEU A 744 -16.97 -2.25 2.05
N GLN A 745 -15.92 -2.43 1.27
CA GLN A 745 -15.72 -3.55 0.36
C GLN A 745 -14.45 -4.31 0.74
N ALA A 746 -14.62 -5.47 1.33
CA ALA A 746 -13.57 -6.42 1.63
C ALA A 746 -13.33 -7.33 0.42
N ARG A 747 -12.20 -7.15 -0.27
CA ARG A 747 -11.81 -7.89 -1.48
C ARG A 747 -11.38 -9.33 -1.16
N SER A 748 -10.97 -9.56 0.09
CA SER A 748 -10.58 -10.86 0.61
C SER A 748 -10.75 -10.91 2.12
N GLN A 749 -10.67 -12.13 2.66
CA GLN A 749 -10.72 -12.40 4.09
C GLN A 749 -12.07 -12.00 4.69
N GLY A 750 -12.18 -12.05 6.02
CA GLY A 750 -13.38 -11.68 6.76
C GLY A 750 -14.19 -12.88 7.26
N ASN A 751 -15.14 -12.58 8.14
CA ASN A 751 -15.98 -13.57 8.80
C ASN A 751 -17.31 -13.00 9.27
N ALA A 752 -18.29 -13.87 9.50
CA ALA A 752 -19.61 -13.55 10.02
C ALA A 752 -19.91 -14.42 11.24
N GLN A 753 -19.56 -13.91 12.42
CA GLN A 753 -19.77 -14.60 13.69
C GLN A 753 -21.17 -14.33 14.23
N PHE A 754 -22.00 -15.37 14.30
CA PHE A 754 -23.28 -15.32 14.98
C PHE A 754 -23.08 -15.37 16.51
N LEU A 755 -23.77 -14.49 17.23
CA LEU A 755 -23.68 -14.34 18.68
C LEU A 755 -25.05 -14.55 19.35
N PRO A 756 -25.09 -14.79 20.68
CA PRO A 756 -26.36 -14.87 21.41
C PRO A 756 -27.25 -13.63 21.24
N ASN A 757 -28.57 -13.83 21.36
CA ASN A 757 -29.62 -12.83 21.15
C ASN A 757 -29.65 -12.27 19.71
N ASP A 758 -29.37 -13.13 18.73
CA ASP A 758 -29.32 -12.80 17.30
C ASP A 758 -28.40 -11.61 16.98
N ARG A 759 -27.37 -11.37 17.79
CA ARG A 759 -26.32 -10.41 17.45
C ARG A 759 -25.41 -11.02 16.39
N LEU A 760 -24.77 -10.15 15.62
CA LEU A 760 -23.82 -10.56 14.59
C LEU A 760 -22.54 -9.74 14.75
N PHE A 761 -21.39 -10.39 14.77
CA PHE A 761 -20.09 -9.72 14.73
C PHE A 761 -19.40 -10.06 13.41
N VAL A 762 -19.10 -9.04 12.62
CA VAL A 762 -18.56 -9.18 11.27
C VAL A 762 -17.17 -8.59 11.22
N GLY A 763 -16.18 -9.40 10.85
CA GLY A 763 -14.85 -8.93 10.49
C GLY A 763 -14.81 -8.61 9.00
N TRP A 764 -14.48 -7.37 8.65
CA TRP A 764 -14.43 -6.90 7.26
C TRP A 764 -13.07 -7.16 6.58
N GLY A 765 -12.32 -8.16 7.03
CA GLY A 765 -11.13 -8.69 6.35
C GLY A 765 -10.16 -7.62 5.84
N SER A 766 -9.93 -7.61 4.53
CA SER A 766 -9.03 -6.67 3.85
C SER A 766 -9.45 -5.20 3.93
N ALA A 767 -10.65 -4.88 4.40
CA ALA A 767 -11.09 -3.50 4.67
C ALA A 767 -10.63 -2.99 6.05
N GLY A 768 -9.98 -3.84 6.86
CA GLY A 768 -9.35 -3.43 8.11
C GLY A 768 -10.33 -2.91 9.16
N ALA A 769 -11.51 -3.52 9.27
CA ALA A 769 -12.55 -3.09 10.21
C ALA A 769 -13.34 -4.29 10.76
N PHE A 770 -14.14 -4.05 11.80
CA PHE A 770 -15.14 -4.99 12.27
C PHE A 770 -16.38 -4.27 12.82
N THR A 771 -17.51 -4.98 12.92
CA THR A 771 -18.79 -4.41 13.35
C THR A 771 -19.64 -5.41 14.11
N GLU A 772 -20.21 -4.97 15.22
CA GLU A 772 -21.28 -5.68 15.92
C GLU A 772 -22.64 -5.10 15.53
N PHE A 773 -23.58 -5.96 15.19
CA PHE A 773 -24.96 -5.64 14.88
C PHE A 773 -25.91 -6.27 15.89
N ASN A 774 -27.02 -5.60 16.19
CA ASN A 774 -28.16 -6.21 16.87
C ASN A 774 -29.01 -7.05 15.89
N ALA A 775 -30.06 -7.70 16.42
CA ALA A 775 -30.98 -8.54 15.64
C ALA A 775 -31.59 -7.83 14.42
N ASP A 776 -31.81 -6.52 14.50
CA ASP A 776 -32.42 -5.68 13.46
C ASP A 776 -31.41 -5.12 12.44
N ASN A 777 -30.13 -5.52 12.54
CA ASN A 777 -29.00 -5.01 11.74
C ASN A 777 -28.62 -3.55 12.03
N GLU A 778 -28.96 -3.02 13.20
CA GLU A 778 -28.43 -1.75 13.67
C GLU A 778 -27.02 -1.95 14.23
N VAL A 779 -26.12 -1.01 13.94
CA VAL A 779 -24.73 -1.05 14.39
C VAL A 779 -24.65 -0.73 15.89
N LEU A 780 -24.19 -1.70 16.68
CA LEU A 780 -23.92 -1.55 18.11
C LEU A 780 -22.49 -1.11 18.40
N TYR A 781 -21.55 -1.51 17.55
CA TYR A 781 -20.13 -1.25 17.72
C TYR A 781 -19.43 -1.31 16.37
N HIS A 782 -18.55 -0.36 16.07
CA HIS A 782 -17.74 -0.36 14.85
C HIS A 782 -16.38 0.23 15.13
N ALA A 783 -15.33 -0.43 14.66
CA ALA A 783 -13.98 0.11 14.68
C ALA A 783 -13.17 -0.28 13.44
N PHE A 784 -12.29 0.63 13.04
CA PHE A 784 -11.20 0.36 12.10
C PHE A 784 -9.94 -0.03 12.87
N ILE A 785 -9.15 -0.94 12.30
CA ILE A 785 -7.80 -1.25 12.75
C ILE A 785 -6.87 -0.26 12.05
N GLN A 786 -6.24 0.63 12.81
CA GLN A 786 -5.42 1.68 12.24
C GLN A 786 -4.21 1.10 11.50
N ASP A 787 -4.03 1.51 10.24
CA ASP A 787 -2.91 1.17 9.35
C ASP A 787 -2.68 -0.33 9.12
N ALA A 788 -3.68 -1.18 9.40
CA ALA A 788 -3.57 -2.64 9.27
C ALA A 788 -4.88 -3.31 8.88
N VAL A 789 -4.76 -4.55 8.42
CA VAL A 789 -5.90 -5.46 8.19
C VAL A 789 -5.80 -6.65 9.13
N SER A 790 -6.90 -7.37 9.33
CA SER A 790 -6.86 -8.65 10.03
C SER A 790 -7.67 -9.68 9.25
N TYR A 791 -7.13 -10.90 9.17
CA TYR A 791 -7.75 -11.97 8.40
C TYR A 791 -9.20 -12.25 8.85
N ARG A 792 -9.42 -12.33 10.15
CA ARG A 792 -10.74 -12.42 10.78
C ARG A 792 -10.74 -11.64 12.08
N ALA A 793 -11.92 -11.23 12.52
CA ALA A 793 -12.14 -10.59 13.81
C ALA A 793 -13.24 -11.32 14.58
N PHE A 794 -13.02 -11.58 15.86
CA PHE A 794 -14.00 -12.28 16.69
C PHE A 794 -14.32 -11.53 17.96
N LEU A 795 -15.51 -11.78 18.49
CA LEU A 795 -15.96 -11.30 19.77
C LEU A 795 -16.31 -12.48 20.67
N ALA A 796 -15.71 -12.55 21.85
CA ALA A 796 -15.95 -13.64 22.79
C ALA A 796 -15.63 -13.25 24.23
N ASN A 797 -16.17 -14.01 25.19
CA ASN A 797 -15.75 -13.91 26.58
C ASN A 797 -14.38 -14.55 26.77
N TRP A 798 -13.56 -13.97 27.65
CA TRP A 798 -12.26 -14.53 28.00
C TRP A 798 -11.89 -14.24 29.43
N THR A 799 -11.27 -15.23 30.07
CA THR A 799 -10.64 -15.09 31.37
C THR A 799 -9.18 -15.44 31.19
N GLY A 800 -8.30 -14.45 31.36
CA GLY A 800 -6.87 -14.62 31.25
C GLY A 800 -6.21 -14.54 32.63
N THR A 801 -5.41 -15.56 32.94
CA THR A 801 -4.69 -15.73 34.21
C THR A 801 -3.20 -15.95 33.93
N PRO A 802 -2.49 -14.94 33.41
CA PRO A 802 -1.11 -15.05 32.97
C PRO A 802 -0.19 -15.51 34.11
N THR A 803 0.81 -16.36 33.79
CA THR A 803 1.83 -16.76 34.78
C THR A 803 3.04 -15.82 34.85
N GLU A 804 3.20 -14.92 33.87
CA GLU A 804 4.23 -13.88 33.97
C GLU A 804 3.94 -12.95 35.15
N ALA A 805 4.98 -12.39 35.77
CA ALA A 805 4.79 -11.40 36.82
C ALA A 805 4.33 -10.07 36.20
N PRO A 806 3.43 -9.32 36.86
CA PRO A 806 3.09 -7.98 36.42
C PRO A 806 4.31 -7.07 36.45
N VAL A 807 4.31 -6.03 35.60
CA VAL A 807 5.45 -5.14 35.41
C VAL A 807 5.17 -3.78 36.01
N LEU A 808 6.12 -3.26 36.78
CA LEU A 808 6.09 -1.94 37.40
C LEU A 808 7.19 -1.05 36.83
N ALA A 809 6.83 0.13 36.35
CA ALA A 809 7.74 1.23 36.10
C ALA A 809 7.44 2.37 37.07
N ALA A 810 8.45 3.17 37.40
CA ALA A 810 8.29 4.34 38.26
C ALA A 810 9.18 5.49 37.77
N TYR A 811 8.65 6.71 37.84
CA TYR A 811 9.36 7.95 37.57
C TYR A 811 9.26 8.87 38.79
N VAL A 812 10.38 9.47 39.19
CA VAL A 812 10.42 10.44 40.29
C VAL A 812 10.69 11.82 39.69
N ASP A 813 9.79 12.77 39.95
CA ASP A 813 9.96 14.13 39.49
C ASP A 813 10.83 14.98 40.43
N SER A 814 11.11 16.22 40.02
CA SER A 814 11.91 17.16 40.82
C SER A 814 11.25 17.58 42.15
N ALA A 815 9.95 17.31 42.33
CA ALA A 815 9.22 17.57 43.57
C ALA A 815 9.20 16.34 44.51
N ASN A 816 9.91 15.27 44.18
CA ASN A 816 9.88 13.96 44.86
C ASN A 816 8.52 13.25 44.78
N THR A 817 7.67 13.59 43.81
CA THR A 817 6.49 12.78 43.50
C THR A 817 6.92 11.58 42.68
N THR A 818 6.64 10.38 43.18
CA THR A 818 6.85 9.14 42.45
C THR A 818 5.57 8.75 41.72
N THR A 819 5.64 8.69 40.40
CA THR A 819 4.56 8.19 39.55
C THR A 819 4.86 6.76 39.12
N PHE A 820 4.00 5.84 39.52
CA PHE A 820 4.03 4.43 39.18
C PHE A 820 3.13 4.15 37.97
N TYR A 821 3.60 3.25 37.12
CA TYR A 821 2.88 2.70 35.99
C TYR A 821 2.96 1.18 36.08
N VAL A 822 1.82 0.50 36.16
CA VAL A 822 1.74 -0.96 36.31
C VAL A 822 0.81 -1.58 35.29
N SER A 823 1.24 -2.69 34.69
CA SER A 823 0.43 -3.49 33.76
C SER A 823 0.69 -4.99 33.95
N TRP A 824 -0.22 -5.80 33.41
CA TRP A 824 -0.10 -7.27 33.43
C TRP A 824 -0.68 -7.86 32.15
N ASN A 825 0.17 -8.38 31.27
CA ASN A 825 -0.23 -8.77 29.92
C ASN A 825 -1.20 -9.95 29.95
N GLY A 826 -2.44 -9.69 29.54
CA GLY A 826 -3.48 -10.70 29.44
C GLY A 826 -4.23 -11.01 30.73
N ASP A 827 -3.94 -10.34 31.84
CA ASP A 827 -4.76 -10.51 33.04
C ASP A 827 -6.12 -9.85 32.86
N THR A 828 -7.20 -10.56 33.20
CA THR A 828 -8.58 -10.03 33.20
C THR A 828 -9.18 -9.95 34.62
N GLU A 829 -8.48 -10.48 35.62
CA GLU A 829 -9.04 -10.69 36.96
C GLU A 829 -8.71 -9.57 37.95
N THR A 830 -7.62 -8.82 37.74
CA THR A 830 -7.27 -7.69 38.61
C THR A 830 -8.35 -6.62 38.59
N ARG A 831 -8.77 -6.19 39.78
CA ARG A 831 -9.70 -5.07 39.99
C ARG A 831 -9.00 -3.86 40.60
N VAL A 832 -8.03 -4.10 41.48
CA VAL A 832 -7.30 -3.06 42.21
C VAL A 832 -5.80 -3.35 42.20
N TRP A 833 -5.01 -2.31 42.01
CA TRP A 833 -3.57 -2.31 42.24
C TRP A 833 -3.27 -1.66 43.59
N ARG A 834 -2.54 -2.36 44.47
CA ARG A 834 -2.02 -1.82 45.73
C ARG A 834 -0.52 -1.57 45.61
N PHE A 835 -0.06 -0.41 46.02
CA PHE A 835 1.35 0.00 45.88
C PHE A 835 2.03 0.03 47.24
N TYR A 836 3.26 -0.48 47.28
CA TYR A 836 4.05 -0.58 48.49
C TYR A 836 5.49 -0.13 48.27
N GLU A 837 6.05 0.44 49.32
CA GLU A 837 7.47 0.75 49.44
C GLU A 837 8.15 -0.27 50.37
N ILE A 838 9.39 -0.62 50.06
CA ILE A 838 10.27 -1.47 50.85
C ILE A 838 11.50 -0.66 51.23
N HIS A 839 11.73 -0.53 52.55
CA HIS A 839 12.96 0.02 53.12
C HIS A 839 13.86 -1.12 53.56
N ALA A 840 15.04 -1.23 52.94
CA ALA A 840 16.06 -2.19 53.35
C ALA A 840 16.66 -1.78 54.71
N GLY A 841 16.51 -2.63 55.73
CA GLY A 841 16.97 -2.37 57.09
C GLY A 841 17.85 -3.49 57.66
N ALA A 842 18.75 -3.14 58.58
CA ALA A 842 19.70 -4.10 59.20
C ALA A 842 19.04 -5.23 60.01
N LEU A 843 17.74 -5.12 60.31
CA LEU A 843 16.94 -6.10 61.06
C LEU A 843 15.86 -6.77 60.18
N GLY A 844 15.92 -6.58 58.85
CA GLY A 844 14.93 -7.05 57.89
C GLY A 844 14.26 -5.90 57.13
N ASP A 845 13.70 -6.23 55.96
CA ASP A 845 12.96 -5.30 55.11
C ASP A 845 11.67 -4.84 55.81
N ARG A 846 11.40 -3.52 55.81
CA ARG A 846 10.13 -2.96 56.27
C ARG A 846 9.29 -2.53 55.07
N THR A 847 8.02 -2.92 55.06
CA THR A 847 7.10 -2.56 53.98
C THR A 847 6.11 -1.49 54.44
N GLN A 848 5.90 -0.47 53.62
CA GLN A 848 4.91 0.59 53.82
C GLN A 848 3.89 0.58 52.69
N TYR A 849 2.60 0.62 53.03
CA TYR A 849 1.53 0.77 52.05
C TYR A 849 1.41 2.24 51.60
N LEU A 850 1.39 2.46 50.30
CA LEU A 850 1.37 3.80 49.69
C LEU A 850 -0.03 4.22 49.25
N GLY A 851 -0.87 3.25 48.89
CA GLY A 851 -2.22 3.48 48.39
C GLY A 851 -2.64 2.45 47.36
N GLU A 852 -3.83 2.65 46.78
CA GLU A 852 -4.37 1.77 45.76
C GLU A 852 -5.13 2.51 44.66
N ARG A 853 -5.26 1.86 43.51
CA ARG A 853 -6.01 2.36 42.35
C ARG A 853 -6.80 1.23 41.69
N ASN A 854 -8.05 1.53 41.31
CA ASN A 854 -8.85 0.64 40.48
C ASN A 854 -8.21 0.52 39.10
N ARG A 855 -8.10 -0.71 38.59
CA ARG A 855 -7.67 -0.97 37.23
C ARG A 855 -8.81 -0.60 36.27
N LYS A 856 -8.55 0.35 35.38
CA LYS A 856 -9.50 0.79 34.34
C LYS A 856 -9.01 0.51 32.93
N SER A 857 -7.69 0.50 32.73
CA SER A 857 -7.00 0.29 31.46
C SER A 857 -5.92 -0.80 31.59
N PHE A 858 -5.22 -1.10 30.49
CA PHE A 858 -4.07 -1.99 30.46
C PHE A 858 -3.00 -1.55 31.47
N GLU A 859 -2.61 -0.28 31.39
CA GLU A 859 -1.64 0.36 32.28
C GLU A 859 -2.37 1.26 33.28
N THR A 860 -2.10 1.05 34.57
CA THR A 860 -2.63 1.86 35.66
C THR A 860 -1.57 2.83 36.17
N ARG A 861 -1.92 4.12 36.24
CA ARG A 861 -1.08 5.19 36.77
C ARG A 861 -1.44 5.50 38.23
N PHE A 862 -0.43 5.59 39.11
CA PHE A 862 -0.58 6.02 40.50
C PHE A 862 0.53 7.00 40.89
N ALA A 863 0.18 8.17 41.40
CA ALA A 863 1.14 9.16 41.88
C ALA A 863 1.14 9.20 43.41
N TRP A 864 2.32 9.20 44.00
CA TRP A 864 2.55 9.25 45.44
C TRP A 864 3.63 10.28 45.76
N ASP A 865 3.32 11.22 46.65
CA ASP A 865 4.31 12.15 47.19
C ASP A 865 5.08 11.46 48.32
N SER A 866 6.38 11.24 48.12
CA SER A 866 7.20 10.58 49.13
C SER A 866 7.45 11.47 50.34
N GLY A 867 7.41 12.80 50.18
CA GLY A 867 7.81 13.76 51.22
C GLY A 867 9.31 13.73 51.55
N TYR A 868 10.13 12.94 50.84
CA TYR A 868 11.59 12.88 51.00
C TYR A 868 12.30 12.41 49.74
N ARG A 869 13.59 12.71 49.64
CA ARG A 869 14.41 12.27 48.52
C ARG A 869 14.68 10.76 48.60
N LEU A 870 14.23 10.04 47.59
CA LEU A 870 14.47 8.60 47.46
C LEU A 870 15.96 8.30 47.24
N ASN A 871 16.40 7.15 47.74
CA ASN A 871 17.76 6.63 47.56
C ASN A 871 17.71 5.15 47.14
N SER A 872 18.85 4.57 46.78
CA SER A 872 18.96 3.20 46.25
C SER A 872 18.56 2.10 47.24
N SER A 873 18.35 2.40 48.52
CA SER A 873 17.89 1.44 49.53
C SER A 873 16.36 1.29 49.55
N VAL A 874 15.66 2.15 48.81
CA VAL A 874 14.21 2.09 48.63
C VAL A 874 13.87 1.28 47.39
N ARG A 875 12.93 0.33 47.56
CA ARG A 875 12.36 -0.45 46.47
C ARG A 875 10.84 -0.34 46.49
N PHE A 876 10.18 -0.57 45.36
CA PHE A 876 8.72 -0.52 45.25
C PHE A 876 8.18 -1.80 44.63
N TYR A 877 6.97 -2.19 45.02
CA TYR A 877 6.23 -3.23 44.31
C TYR A 877 4.73 -2.92 44.30
N ALA A 878 4.02 -3.54 43.37
CA ALA A 878 2.57 -3.50 43.31
C ALA A 878 1.97 -4.90 43.48
N GLU A 879 0.81 -4.99 44.13
CA GLU A 879 -0.01 -6.19 44.21
C GLU A 879 -1.22 -6.05 43.29
N ALA A 880 -1.44 -7.07 42.47
CA ALA A 880 -2.69 -7.29 41.74
C ALA A 880 -3.72 -7.89 42.69
N VAL A 881 -4.87 -7.24 42.87
CA VAL A 881 -5.93 -7.68 43.78
C VAL A 881 -7.20 -8.01 43.01
N GLY A 882 -7.72 -9.21 43.24
CA GLY A 882 -8.92 -9.75 42.61
C GLY A 882 -10.23 -9.22 43.22
N SER A 883 -11.35 -9.70 42.68
CA SER A 883 -12.69 -9.26 43.08
C SER A 883 -13.10 -9.65 44.51
N LYS A 884 -12.44 -10.64 45.13
CA LYS A 884 -12.69 -11.08 46.51
C LYS A 884 -11.67 -10.49 47.49
N GLY A 885 -10.81 -9.56 47.05
CA GLY A 885 -9.77 -8.94 47.86
C GLY A 885 -8.51 -9.78 48.04
N GLU A 886 -8.42 -10.91 47.34
CA GLU A 886 -7.27 -11.81 47.28
C GLU A 886 -6.14 -11.20 46.44
N VAL A 887 -4.88 -11.43 46.84
CA VAL A 887 -3.71 -11.05 46.06
C VAL A 887 -3.48 -12.12 44.99
N LEU A 888 -3.57 -11.72 43.72
CA LEU A 888 -3.41 -12.59 42.56
C LEU A 888 -1.93 -12.76 42.19
N ALA A 889 -1.18 -11.66 42.17
CA ALA A 889 0.25 -11.62 41.88
C ALA A 889 0.91 -10.37 42.46
N ARG A 890 2.25 -10.37 42.46
CA ARG A 890 3.08 -9.23 42.86
C ARG A 890 4.11 -8.93 41.79
N THR A 891 4.39 -7.65 41.56
CA THR A 891 5.50 -7.24 40.71
C THR A 891 6.82 -7.58 41.41
N PRO A 892 7.90 -7.89 40.68
CA PRO A 892 9.24 -7.88 41.26
C PRO A 892 9.53 -6.50 41.89
N PRO A 893 10.27 -6.43 43.01
CA PRO A 893 10.66 -5.15 43.59
C PRO A 893 11.51 -4.33 42.63
N LEU A 894 11.07 -3.10 42.36
CA LEU A 894 11.76 -2.10 41.53
C LEU A 894 12.63 -1.22 42.43
N SER A 895 13.95 -1.22 42.22
CA SER A 895 14.87 -0.30 42.91
C SER A 895 14.88 1.07 42.26
N CYS A 896 15.07 2.13 43.04
CA CYS A 896 15.44 3.44 42.50
C CYS A 896 16.82 3.37 41.83
N GLY A 897 16.85 3.60 40.51
CA GLY A 897 18.06 3.70 39.68
C GLY A 897 18.62 5.11 39.60
#